data_AF-A0A3D3LEI0-F1
#
_entry.id   AF-A0A3D3LEI0-F1
#
_cell.length_a   1.000
_cell.length_b   1.000
_cell.length_c   1.000
_cell.angle_alpha   90.00
_cell.angle_beta   90.00
_cell.angle_gamma   90.00
#
_symmetry.space_group_name_H-M   'P 1'
#
loop_
_entity.id
_entity.type
_entity.pdbx_description
1 polymer ?
#
loop_
_entity_poly.entity_id
_entity_poly.type
_entity_poly.pdbx_seq_one_letter_code
_entity_poly.pdbx_strand_id
1 'polypeptide(L)'
;NFRNNWEVAVDSFGTIWQSDNDDDGNKGVRINYVMEFGNYGYADEMTGAGWQTPRIGWESEIPQRHWHQNDPGVVPNMLITGAGSPTGMQVYEGDLLPSIFHGQPLHCDAGPNVVRAYVTQPDGAGYKAEIVNLLDGTHNRWFRPSDVAVAPDGSLIVADWYDPGVGGHGMGDVTRGRLFRVTTKAAEKYTMPVVKMIESAEEAVEWFKSPNEARRYFAFEAFKALQKLGVDAASVLQKFFEDTKAEPQHRARALWLLASLSADESAGGPAHSKTLPRSSDAPEGAKRPGVLQPSGAFERLLTSALTDPDPNIRITALRAARQLWQQKQPEKLREVIAKVVTDKSPAVRREAAIALRFDGSDEASLNWWLLALWTQKAKVPYAQVPSIMLWPENTPRSKWAIEALGVGADLFWSSRDKAFPKANTALMGHESKATVESDPVVDQLRWRSRRAPTEDELLNFKWTPNATTKATGVNPLRSLQLLSYHHREEVAKAALTIFLKADAETALASTALLDRNAITSNPEAKTRLDSLLKPVVGKPEFVALVEKLNLTGFEKELLDFISANPNAPESVNAARLIAANRDGALRFLKDADAKSAKALIAALGRVSDRAAVAVMNQHFWPEKREDVRRVLIDALALSGEGGRAILKWQSEGKLPPQFKDQAALALSRSTDAGLRDQASRELPLPAAQGLANFPKLPELMKLKGDAAKGQTMFMQAGCVACHRVKGQFIDFGPDLTQIGAKLSQDGLFTAILYPSAAIEHSYVGLTVTTKDGQTVVGYVVSETDAELTLRMAGGASTTVKKVNILKKEELKDSLMPPGLAGAIGPQGLADLVAWMMTLR
;
A
#
# COMPACT_ATOMS: atom_id res chain seq x y z
N ASN A 1 3.66 -14.62 1.08
CA ASN A 1 3.81 -13.58 0.04
C ASN A 1 3.79 -12.18 0.68
N PHE A 2 4.73 -11.93 1.58
CA PHE A 2 4.99 -10.61 2.19
C PHE A 2 6.27 -10.05 1.58
N ARG A 3 6.52 -8.74 1.73
CA ARG A 3 7.74 -8.11 1.22
C ARG A 3 8.85 -8.15 2.24
N ASN A 4 8.63 -7.48 3.37
CA ASN A 4 9.62 -7.22 4.39
C ASN A 4 8.90 -7.08 5.74
N ASN A 5 8.45 -8.22 6.26
CA ASN A 5 7.88 -8.33 7.59
C ASN A 5 9.01 -8.44 8.63
N TRP A 6 9.12 -7.46 9.53
CA TRP A 6 10.22 -7.40 10.50
C TRP A 6 9.98 -8.31 11.70
N GLU A 7 8.83 -8.19 12.34
CA GLU A 7 8.44 -8.97 13.51
C GLU A 7 6.95 -9.32 13.46
N VAL A 8 6.57 -10.37 14.19
CA VAL A 8 5.18 -10.81 14.35
C VAL A 8 4.82 -10.81 15.83
N ALA A 9 3.58 -10.46 16.15
CA ALA A 9 3.03 -10.51 17.49
C ALA A 9 1.87 -11.52 17.55
N VAL A 10 1.87 -12.40 18.56
CA VAL A 10 0.86 -13.46 18.70
C VAL A 10 0.05 -13.23 19.96
N ASP A 11 -1.28 -13.18 19.84
CA ASP A 11 -2.17 -13.11 20.99
C ASP A 11 -2.42 -14.50 21.60
N SER A 12 -3.05 -14.56 22.77
CA SER A 12 -3.37 -15.81 23.47
C SER A 12 -4.32 -16.74 22.71
N PHE A 13 -5.07 -16.22 21.75
CA PHE A 13 -5.98 -16.99 20.90
C PHE A 13 -5.25 -17.59 19.67
N GLY A 14 -3.96 -17.29 19.51
CA GLY A 14 -3.13 -17.71 18.38
C GLY A 14 -3.32 -16.84 17.14
N THR A 15 -3.90 -15.66 17.28
CA THR A 15 -3.99 -14.69 16.17
C THR A 15 -2.63 -14.05 15.99
N ILE A 16 -2.15 -14.04 14.75
CA ILE A 16 -0.85 -13.48 14.40
C ILE A 16 -1.09 -12.11 13.74
N TRP A 17 -0.41 -11.10 14.27
CA TRP A 17 -0.37 -9.73 13.78
C TRP A 17 1.03 -9.42 13.28
N GLN A 18 1.13 -8.67 12.19
CA GLN A 18 2.43 -8.29 11.63
C GLN A 18 2.36 -6.99 10.85
N SER A 19 3.51 -6.33 10.70
CA SER A 19 3.72 -5.16 9.86
C SER A 19 4.60 -5.50 8.65
N ASP A 20 4.22 -5.00 7.46
CA ASP A 20 4.93 -5.27 6.21
C ASP A 20 5.35 -3.94 5.56
N ASN A 21 6.66 -3.79 5.33
CA ASN A 21 7.24 -2.58 4.75
C ASN A 21 7.21 -2.62 3.21
N ASP A 22 6.76 -1.54 2.58
CA ASP A 22 6.69 -1.39 1.11
C ASP A 22 8.04 -0.99 0.50
N ASP A 23 8.11 -0.92 -0.84
CA ASP A 23 9.25 -0.28 -1.51
C ASP A 23 9.29 1.22 -1.22
N ASP A 24 10.50 1.74 -0.98
CA ASP A 24 10.74 3.11 -0.55
C ASP A 24 9.99 4.14 -1.41
N GLY A 25 9.26 5.02 -0.74
CA GLY A 25 8.53 6.13 -1.36
C GLY A 25 7.10 5.80 -1.80
N ASN A 26 6.65 4.54 -1.72
CA ASN A 26 5.31 4.15 -2.15
C ASN A 26 4.20 4.43 -1.12
N LYS A 27 4.56 4.62 0.16
CA LYS A 27 3.63 4.90 1.27
C LYS A 27 2.58 3.81 1.49
N GLY A 28 2.96 2.57 1.20
CA GLY A 28 2.16 1.36 1.29
C GLY A 28 2.36 0.55 2.57
N VAL A 29 3.15 0.99 3.55
CA VAL A 29 3.36 0.23 4.80
C VAL A 29 2.03 -0.17 5.41
N ARG A 30 1.89 -1.44 5.80
CA ARG A 30 0.62 -2.02 6.23
C ARG A 30 0.74 -2.85 7.49
N ILE A 31 -0.39 -3.01 8.17
CA ILE A 31 -0.60 -3.95 9.27
C ILE A 31 -1.61 -4.99 8.81
N ASN A 32 -1.32 -6.25 9.15
CA ASN A 32 -2.12 -7.39 8.73
C ASN A 32 -2.45 -8.28 9.93
N TYR A 33 -3.67 -8.81 9.91
CA TYR A 33 -3.95 -10.11 10.49
C TYR A 33 -3.42 -11.18 9.53
N VAL A 34 -2.68 -12.16 10.05
CA VAL A 34 -2.18 -13.28 9.25
C VAL A 34 -3.21 -14.43 9.26
N MET A 35 -4.09 -14.42 8.26
CA MET A 35 -4.77 -15.60 7.77
C MET A 35 -3.75 -16.61 7.23
N GLU A 36 -3.68 -17.77 7.86
CA GLU A 36 -2.75 -18.83 7.45
C GLU A 36 -3.00 -19.32 6.03
N PHE A 37 -1.92 -19.63 5.32
CA PHE A 37 -1.88 -19.95 3.89
C PHE A 37 -2.39 -18.84 2.96
N GLY A 38 -2.72 -17.67 3.51
CA GLY A 38 -3.17 -16.52 2.74
C GLY A 38 -2.07 -15.94 1.84
N ASN A 39 -2.48 -15.51 0.65
CA ASN A 39 -1.67 -14.69 -0.23
C ASN A 39 -1.83 -13.21 0.14
N TYR A 40 -0.75 -12.45 0.31
CA TYR A 40 -0.80 -11.02 0.66
C TYR A 40 -0.30 -10.10 -0.46
N GLY A 41 -0.11 -10.64 -1.67
CA GLY A 41 0.01 -9.87 -2.89
C GLY A 41 1.24 -8.99 -3.02
N TYR A 42 2.39 -9.32 -2.39
CA TYR A 42 3.62 -8.59 -2.70
C TYR A 42 4.07 -8.84 -4.16
N ALA A 43 4.15 -10.11 -4.55
CA ALA A 43 4.35 -10.52 -5.93
C ALA A 43 3.13 -11.30 -6.45
N ASP A 44 2.94 -11.34 -7.75
CA ASP A 44 1.99 -12.24 -8.37
C ASP A 44 2.32 -13.71 -8.08
N GLU A 45 1.33 -14.51 -7.68
CA GLU A 45 1.60 -15.91 -7.37
C GLU A 45 1.80 -16.81 -8.60
N MET A 46 1.35 -16.39 -9.79
CA MET A 46 1.47 -17.20 -11.01
C MET A 46 2.65 -16.76 -11.87
N THR A 47 2.84 -15.46 -12.01
CA THR A 47 3.82 -14.85 -12.92
C THR A 47 5.07 -14.34 -12.20
N GLY A 48 5.01 -14.17 -10.87
CA GLY A 48 6.06 -13.47 -10.11
C GLY A 48 6.15 -11.97 -10.40
N ALA A 49 5.22 -11.41 -11.18
CA ALA A 49 5.23 -9.99 -11.54
C ALA A 49 5.04 -9.09 -10.30
N GLY A 50 5.82 -8.03 -10.24
CA GLY A 50 5.72 -7.02 -9.18
C GLY A 50 4.60 -6.00 -9.46
N TRP A 51 4.37 -5.12 -8.48
CA TRP A 51 3.30 -4.12 -8.52
C TRP A 51 3.38 -3.11 -9.67
N GLN A 52 4.54 -2.99 -10.32
CA GLN A 52 4.77 -2.09 -11.45
C GLN A 52 4.20 -2.63 -12.77
N THR A 53 3.91 -3.94 -12.83
CA THR A 53 3.38 -4.57 -14.03
C THR A 53 1.91 -4.19 -14.22
N PRO A 54 1.53 -3.60 -15.37
CA PRO A 54 0.15 -3.23 -15.65
C PRO A 54 -0.81 -4.42 -15.64
N ARG A 55 -2.01 -4.23 -15.06
CA ARG A 55 -3.05 -5.26 -14.89
C ARG A 55 -4.45 -4.69 -15.11
N ILE A 56 -5.40 -5.57 -15.40
CA ILE A 56 -6.80 -5.17 -15.65
C ILE A 56 -7.38 -4.56 -14.37
N GLY A 57 -7.77 -3.29 -14.44
CA GLY A 57 -8.34 -2.54 -13.32
C GLY A 57 -7.38 -2.32 -12.14
N TRP A 58 -6.07 -2.31 -12.36
CA TRP A 58 -5.14 -1.91 -11.30
C TRP A 58 -5.49 -0.53 -10.70
N GLU A 59 -5.11 -0.30 -9.44
CA GLU A 59 -5.41 0.94 -8.73
C GLU A 59 -4.54 2.10 -9.21
N SER A 60 -5.10 3.31 -9.24
CA SER A 60 -4.35 4.54 -9.58
C SER A 60 -3.32 4.87 -8.51
N GLU A 61 -3.65 4.59 -7.24
CA GLU A 61 -2.80 4.87 -6.08
C GLU A 61 -1.81 3.73 -5.81
N ILE A 62 -0.54 4.09 -5.65
CA ILE A 62 0.53 3.11 -5.41
C ILE A 62 0.27 2.25 -4.17
N PRO A 63 -0.13 2.79 -2.99
CA PRO A 63 -0.38 1.96 -1.80
C PRO A 63 -1.39 0.83 -2.01
N GLN A 64 -2.42 1.04 -2.85
CA GLN A 64 -3.45 0.04 -3.12
C GLN A 64 -3.00 -0.97 -4.17
N ARG A 65 -2.24 -0.50 -5.18
CA ARG A 65 -1.64 -1.33 -6.23
C ARG A 65 -0.48 -2.20 -5.72
N HIS A 66 0.34 -1.67 -4.81
CA HIS A 66 1.59 -2.31 -4.35
C HIS A 66 1.39 -3.74 -3.86
N TRP A 67 0.24 -3.98 -3.24
CA TRP A 67 -0.10 -5.24 -2.60
C TRP A 67 -1.11 -6.08 -3.37
N HIS A 68 -1.35 -5.76 -4.65
CA HIS A 68 -2.30 -6.46 -5.51
C HIS A 68 -3.67 -6.68 -4.82
N GLN A 69 -4.16 -5.69 -4.04
CA GLN A 69 -5.36 -5.84 -3.19
C GLN A 69 -6.64 -6.11 -3.96
N ASN A 70 -6.57 -5.92 -5.26
CA ASN A 70 -7.65 -6.10 -6.21
C ASN A 70 -7.60 -7.47 -6.91
N ASP A 71 -6.51 -8.22 -6.74
CA ASP A 71 -6.36 -9.51 -7.39
C ASP A 71 -7.14 -10.59 -6.62
N PRO A 72 -7.82 -11.50 -7.35
CA PRO A 72 -8.45 -12.68 -6.77
C PRO A 72 -7.43 -13.54 -6.01
N GLY A 73 -7.80 -14.05 -4.83
CA GLY A 73 -6.91 -14.85 -4.00
C GLY A 73 -6.06 -14.03 -3.03
N VAL A 74 -5.98 -12.70 -3.17
CA VAL A 74 -5.20 -11.84 -2.26
C VAL A 74 -6.03 -11.46 -1.03
N VAL A 75 -5.55 -11.84 0.15
CA VAL A 75 -6.11 -11.48 1.46
C VAL A 75 -6.13 -9.96 1.62
N PRO A 76 -7.23 -9.37 2.10
CA PRO A 76 -7.31 -7.93 2.34
C PRO A 76 -6.27 -7.46 3.37
N ASN A 77 -5.77 -6.24 3.20
CA ASN A 77 -5.05 -5.54 4.25
C ASN A 77 -6.00 -5.18 5.38
N MET A 78 -5.52 -5.23 6.63
CA MET A 78 -6.28 -4.67 7.76
C MET A 78 -6.18 -3.14 7.76
N LEU A 79 -4.96 -2.61 7.57
CA LEU A 79 -4.71 -1.17 7.64
C LEU A 79 -3.46 -0.79 6.82
N ILE A 80 -3.54 0.27 6.03
CA ILE A 80 -2.37 0.94 5.43
C ILE A 80 -2.02 2.16 6.29
N THR A 81 -0.76 2.25 6.70
CA THR A 81 -0.26 3.25 7.65
C THR A 81 0.51 4.39 6.98
N GLY A 82 0.77 4.30 5.67
CA GLY A 82 1.42 5.34 4.89
C GLY A 82 2.92 5.10 4.71
N ALA A 83 3.72 6.17 4.74
CA ALA A 83 5.17 6.07 4.76
C ALA A 83 5.64 5.63 6.15
N GLY A 84 6.56 4.68 6.21
CA GLY A 84 7.10 4.20 7.47
C GLY A 84 8.35 3.35 7.29
N SER A 85 8.84 2.86 8.41
CA SER A 85 9.89 1.86 8.51
C SER A 85 9.53 1.02 9.74
N PRO A 86 8.52 0.13 9.58
CA PRO A 86 7.97 -0.65 10.67
C PRO A 86 9.04 -1.57 11.24
N THR A 87 9.08 -1.70 12.57
CA THR A 87 10.04 -2.55 13.27
C THR A 87 9.30 -3.46 14.24
N GLY A 88 9.63 -3.48 15.53
CA GLY A 88 9.12 -4.45 16.47
C GLY A 88 7.66 -4.25 16.91
N MET A 89 7.00 -5.35 17.26
CA MET A 89 5.57 -5.45 17.55
C MET A 89 5.26 -6.42 18.69
N GLN A 90 4.28 -6.06 19.54
CA GLN A 90 3.83 -6.87 20.68
C GLN A 90 2.33 -6.69 20.92
N VAL A 91 1.59 -7.76 21.23
CA VAL A 91 0.20 -7.63 21.73
C VAL A 91 0.22 -7.34 23.22
N TYR A 92 -0.49 -6.30 23.66
CA TYR A 92 -0.58 -5.95 25.08
C TYR A 92 -1.74 -6.66 25.77
N GLU A 93 -1.45 -7.73 26.51
CA GLU A 93 -2.46 -8.50 27.27
C GLU A 93 -2.39 -8.23 28.78
N GLY A 94 -1.93 -7.04 29.16
CA GLY A 94 -1.93 -6.55 30.55
C GLY A 94 -3.07 -5.58 30.83
N ASP A 95 -3.21 -5.23 32.10
CA ASP A 95 -4.25 -4.34 32.62
C ASP A 95 -3.71 -3.02 33.21
N LEU A 96 -2.38 -2.84 33.24
CA LEU A 96 -1.72 -1.66 33.81
C LEU A 96 -1.92 -0.40 32.96
N LEU A 97 -1.84 -0.51 31.63
CA LEU A 97 -2.12 0.61 30.72
C LEU A 97 -3.63 0.85 30.59
N PRO A 98 -4.07 2.02 30.08
CA PRO A 98 -5.49 2.27 29.81
C PRO A 98 -6.15 1.19 28.95
N SER A 99 -7.42 0.92 29.20
CA SER A 99 -8.18 -0.20 28.60
C SER A 99 -8.26 -0.19 27.08
N ILE A 100 -8.05 0.97 26.43
CA ILE A 100 -7.95 1.07 24.98
C ILE A 100 -6.78 0.25 24.40
N PHE A 101 -5.76 -0.06 25.20
CA PHE A 101 -4.60 -0.84 24.77
C PHE A 101 -4.73 -2.34 25.08
N HIS A 102 -5.74 -2.75 25.86
CA HIS A 102 -5.91 -4.15 26.27
C HIS A 102 -6.26 -5.01 25.06
N GLY A 103 -5.48 -6.09 24.87
CA GLY A 103 -5.59 -7.00 23.73
C GLY A 103 -5.17 -6.40 22.39
N GLN A 104 -4.52 -5.23 22.36
CA GLN A 104 -4.19 -4.55 21.11
C GLN A 104 -2.74 -4.77 20.68
N PRO A 105 -2.47 -4.91 19.37
CA PRO A 105 -1.11 -4.85 18.83
C PRO A 105 -0.50 -3.46 19.03
N LEU A 106 0.64 -3.41 19.70
CA LEU A 106 1.52 -2.26 19.84
C LEU A 106 2.70 -2.43 18.89
N HIS A 107 3.13 -1.35 18.26
CA HIS A 107 4.11 -1.43 17.19
C HIS A 107 4.98 -0.18 17.14
N CYS A 108 6.28 -0.41 16.95
CA CYS A 108 7.29 0.61 16.72
C CYS A 108 7.39 0.89 15.22
N ASP A 109 7.37 2.18 14.86
CA ASP A 109 7.66 2.60 13.50
C ASP A 109 8.72 3.70 13.55
N ALA A 110 9.93 3.32 13.12
CA ALA A 110 11.11 4.16 13.19
C ALA A 110 11.00 5.34 12.21
N GLY A 111 10.32 5.17 11.07
CA GLY A 111 10.16 6.19 10.03
C GLY A 111 9.50 7.48 10.53
N PRO A 112 8.27 7.42 11.06
CA PRO A 112 7.54 8.54 11.62
C PRO A 112 7.80 8.77 13.12
N ASN A 113 8.73 8.02 13.73
CA ASN A 113 9.21 8.22 15.11
C ASN A 113 8.11 8.02 16.15
N VAL A 114 7.41 6.88 16.08
CA VAL A 114 6.21 6.66 16.89
C VAL A 114 6.13 5.22 17.38
N VAL A 115 5.64 5.05 18.60
CA VAL A 115 5.09 3.78 19.08
C VAL A 115 3.59 3.94 19.12
N ARG A 116 2.85 3.04 18.48
CA ARG A 116 1.40 3.15 18.34
C ARG A 116 0.70 1.82 18.54
N ALA A 117 -0.55 1.89 18.96
CA ALA A 117 -1.48 0.78 19.02
C ALA A 117 -2.36 0.77 17.76
N TYR A 118 -2.76 -0.42 17.36
CA TYR A 118 -3.81 -0.63 16.37
C TYR A 118 -5.04 -1.19 17.10
N VAL A 119 -6.02 -0.33 17.37
CA VAL A 119 -7.23 -0.72 18.12
C VAL A 119 -8.12 -1.55 17.20
N THR A 120 -7.98 -2.87 17.29
CA THR A 120 -8.66 -3.87 16.47
C THR A 120 -10.10 -4.10 16.92
N GLN A 121 -10.98 -4.28 15.95
CA GLN A 121 -12.38 -4.66 16.17
C GLN A 121 -12.76 -5.75 15.17
N PRO A 122 -13.52 -6.78 15.58
CA PRO A 122 -14.10 -7.73 14.65
C PRO A 122 -14.92 -7.02 13.57
N ASP A 123 -14.69 -7.37 12.30
CA ASP A 123 -15.47 -6.86 11.17
C ASP A 123 -15.78 -8.01 10.20
N GLY A 124 -16.96 -8.61 10.36
CA GLY A 124 -17.34 -9.82 9.64
C GLY A 124 -16.40 -10.98 9.97
N ALA A 125 -15.74 -11.52 8.95
CA ALA A 125 -14.71 -12.55 9.10
C ALA A 125 -13.29 -11.97 9.18
N GLY A 126 -13.12 -10.66 9.09
CA GLY A 126 -11.84 -9.98 9.21
C GLY A 126 -11.79 -9.06 10.42
N TYR A 127 -10.97 -8.03 10.30
CA TYR A 127 -10.76 -7.02 11.31
C TYR A 127 -10.75 -5.64 10.66
N LYS A 128 -11.16 -4.64 11.42
CA LYS A 128 -10.85 -3.23 11.17
C LYS A 128 -10.02 -2.70 12.33
N ALA A 129 -9.22 -1.67 12.09
CA ALA A 129 -8.39 -1.07 13.14
C ALA A 129 -8.30 0.45 13.02
N GLU A 130 -8.13 1.10 14.17
CA GLU A 130 -7.82 2.53 14.28
C GLU A 130 -6.42 2.73 14.86
N ILE A 131 -5.74 3.82 14.48
CA ILE A 131 -4.40 4.13 14.98
C ILE A 131 -4.51 5.00 16.23
N VAL A 132 -3.87 4.58 17.31
CA VAL A 132 -3.72 5.38 18.53
C VAL A 132 -2.25 5.45 18.89
N ASN A 133 -1.66 6.65 18.86
CA ASN A 133 -0.26 6.84 19.24
C ASN A 133 -0.09 6.72 20.75
N LEU A 134 0.93 5.97 21.17
CA LEU A 134 1.33 5.80 22.56
C LEU A 134 2.52 6.70 22.92
N LEU A 135 3.54 6.73 22.07
CA LEU A 135 4.72 7.59 22.18
C LEU A 135 5.02 8.23 20.82
N ASP A 136 5.49 9.48 20.80
CA ASP A 136 5.95 10.15 19.58
C ASP A 136 7.25 10.95 19.78
N GLY A 137 7.93 11.21 18.67
CA GLY A 137 9.19 11.96 18.63
C GLY A 137 9.04 13.48 18.64
N THR A 138 7.89 14.03 19.05
CA THR A 138 7.62 15.49 18.97
C THR A 138 8.66 16.34 19.69
N HIS A 139 9.16 15.85 20.84
CA HIS A 139 10.18 16.53 21.63
C HIS A 139 11.61 16.14 21.27
N ASN A 140 11.82 15.07 20.50
CA ASN A 140 13.13 14.59 20.11
C ASN A 140 13.06 13.88 18.75
N ARG A 141 13.47 14.61 17.69
CA ARG A 141 13.43 14.12 16.31
C ARG A 141 14.41 12.99 16.00
N TRP A 142 15.26 12.60 16.95
CA TRP A 142 16.15 11.43 16.83
C TRP A 142 15.57 10.20 17.52
N PHE A 143 14.35 10.28 18.06
CA PHE A 143 13.62 9.11 18.51
C PHE A 143 13.34 8.16 17.33
N ARG A 144 13.86 6.94 17.42
CA ARG A 144 13.79 5.85 16.45
C ARG A 144 13.42 4.57 17.20
N PRO A 145 12.13 4.44 17.60
CA PRO A 145 11.69 3.24 18.30
C PRO A 145 11.93 2.03 17.40
N SER A 146 12.63 1.04 17.94
CA SER A 146 13.01 -0.17 17.22
C SER A 146 12.19 -1.37 17.68
N ASP A 147 11.83 -1.45 18.96
CA ASP A 147 11.09 -2.60 19.50
C ASP A 147 10.31 -2.24 20.77
N VAL A 148 9.26 -3.02 21.08
CA VAL A 148 8.41 -2.87 22.27
C VAL A 148 8.12 -4.23 22.90
N ALA A 149 8.32 -4.34 24.22
CA ALA A 149 8.04 -5.55 24.99
C ALA A 149 7.29 -5.24 26.28
N VAL A 150 6.51 -6.20 26.78
CA VAL A 150 5.83 -6.07 28.09
C VAL A 150 6.79 -6.47 29.22
N ALA A 151 7.02 -5.58 30.18
CA ALA A 151 7.83 -5.81 31.36
C ALA A 151 7.14 -6.77 32.37
N PRO A 152 7.88 -7.39 33.30
CA PRO A 152 7.31 -8.25 34.34
C PRO A 152 6.25 -7.63 35.25
N ASP A 153 6.21 -6.30 35.38
CA ASP A 153 5.22 -5.55 36.17
C ASP A 153 4.00 -5.11 35.34
N GLY A 154 3.95 -5.46 34.05
CA GLY A 154 2.89 -5.07 33.12
C GLY A 154 3.09 -3.70 32.45
N SER A 155 4.17 -2.98 32.76
CA SER A 155 4.60 -1.79 32.00
C SER A 155 5.21 -2.18 30.65
N LEU A 156 5.52 -1.22 29.78
CA LEU A 156 6.23 -1.50 28.51
C LEU A 156 7.68 -1.09 28.60
N ILE A 157 8.55 -1.82 27.91
CA ILE A 157 9.91 -1.39 27.57
C ILE A 157 9.94 -1.11 26.07
N VAL A 158 10.36 0.09 25.70
CA VAL A 158 10.56 0.50 24.30
C VAL A 158 12.04 0.70 24.06
N ALA A 159 12.60 -0.04 23.11
CA ALA A 159 13.94 0.16 22.61
C ALA A 159 13.94 1.27 21.56
N ASP A 160 14.95 2.14 21.64
CA ASP A 160 15.13 3.26 20.74
C ASP A 160 16.58 3.34 20.30
N TRP A 161 16.80 3.27 18.99
CA TRP A 161 18.11 3.36 18.38
C TRP A 161 18.75 4.74 18.61
N TYR A 162 17.96 5.82 18.71
CA TYR A 162 18.46 7.19 18.82
C TYR A 162 19.35 7.63 17.64
N ASP A 163 18.74 7.94 16.49
CA ASP A 163 19.48 8.27 15.24
C ASP A 163 18.81 9.42 14.45
N PRO A 164 19.58 10.32 13.80
CA PRO A 164 19.03 11.34 12.91
C PRO A 164 18.40 10.80 11.61
N GLY A 165 18.83 9.64 11.12
CA GLY A 165 18.34 8.96 9.92
C GLY A 165 17.44 7.76 10.23
N VAL A 166 17.01 7.05 9.18
CA VAL A 166 16.21 5.81 9.29
C VAL A 166 16.79 4.78 8.32
N GLY A 167 16.97 3.54 8.79
CA GLY A 167 17.54 2.45 8.01
C GLY A 167 19.07 2.49 7.92
N GLY A 168 19.69 1.34 7.61
CA GLY A 168 21.14 1.19 7.59
C GLY A 168 21.89 2.06 6.59
N HIS A 169 21.19 2.67 5.62
CA HIS A 169 21.78 3.51 4.56
C HIS A 169 22.04 4.96 4.99
N GLY A 170 21.59 5.38 6.17
CA GLY A 170 21.70 6.77 6.65
C GLY A 170 21.96 6.90 8.15
N MET A 171 22.46 5.85 8.81
CA MET A 171 22.78 5.84 10.23
C MET A 171 23.82 6.91 10.54
N GLY A 172 23.46 7.85 11.42
CA GLY A 172 24.32 8.97 11.81
C GLY A 172 25.01 8.78 13.16
N ASP A 173 24.44 7.97 14.05
CA ASP A 173 25.01 7.71 15.37
C ASP A 173 25.04 6.20 15.68
N VAL A 174 26.24 5.65 15.72
CA VAL A 174 26.47 4.21 15.93
C VAL A 174 26.77 3.85 17.38
N THR A 175 26.75 4.83 18.29
CA THR A 175 27.33 4.70 19.64
C THR A 175 26.30 4.77 20.77
N ARG A 176 25.11 5.30 20.48
CA ARG A 176 24.08 5.54 21.48
C ARG A 176 22.80 4.75 21.17
N GLY A 177 22.03 4.53 22.22
CA GLY A 177 20.71 3.91 22.20
C GLY A 177 20.04 4.17 23.55
N ARG A 178 18.71 4.02 23.61
CA ARG A 178 17.90 4.30 24.80
C ARG A 178 16.89 3.19 25.04
N LEU A 179 16.53 3.01 26.31
CA LEU A 179 15.39 2.20 26.74
C LEU A 179 14.42 3.10 27.50
N PHE A 180 13.16 3.11 27.08
CA PHE A 180 12.09 3.79 27.79
C PHE A 180 11.23 2.76 28.53
N ARG A 181 10.93 3.00 29.81
CA ARG A 181 9.84 2.31 30.48
C ARG A 181 8.58 3.17 30.41
N VAL A 182 7.52 2.64 29.82
CA VAL A 182 6.21 3.29 29.71
C VAL A 182 5.28 2.71 30.74
N THR A 183 4.84 3.53 31.69
CA THR A 183 3.97 3.13 32.80
C THR A 183 2.97 4.23 33.12
N THR A 184 2.00 3.95 33.98
CA THR A 184 1.09 4.95 34.53
C THR A 184 1.68 5.61 35.77
N LYS A 185 1.19 6.80 36.14
CA LYS A 185 1.60 7.46 37.39
C LYS A 185 1.37 6.58 38.63
N ALA A 186 0.31 5.76 38.62
CA ALA A 186 0.01 4.84 39.71
C ALA A 186 1.07 3.73 39.87
N ALA A 187 1.78 3.38 38.79
CA ALA A 187 2.84 2.37 38.75
C ALA A 187 4.22 2.96 38.42
N GLU A 188 4.47 4.20 38.88
CA GLU A 188 5.75 4.88 38.66
C GLU A 188 6.92 4.15 39.34
N LYS A 189 6.69 3.45 40.45
CA LYS A 189 7.71 2.59 41.04
C LYS A 189 7.76 1.24 40.32
N TYR A 190 8.88 0.95 39.65
CA TYR A 190 9.10 -0.36 39.06
C TYR A 190 9.14 -1.43 40.14
N THR A 191 8.39 -2.51 39.92
CA THR A 191 8.34 -3.65 40.85
C THR A 191 8.65 -4.91 40.08
N MET A 192 9.86 -5.44 40.24
CA MET A 192 10.18 -6.76 39.69
C MET A 192 9.62 -7.83 40.63
N PRO A 193 8.68 -8.68 40.18
CA PRO A 193 8.16 -9.72 41.06
C PRO A 193 9.23 -10.82 41.21
N VAL A 194 9.37 -11.37 42.42
CA VAL A 194 10.42 -12.33 42.79
C VAL A 194 10.47 -13.50 41.80
N VAL A 195 11.65 -13.75 41.22
CA VAL A 195 11.89 -14.94 40.42
C VAL A 195 12.12 -16.11 41.37
N LYS A 196 11.13 -17.00 41.47
CA LYS A 196 11.21 -18.24 42.26
C LYS A 196 11.01 -19.45 41.35
N MET A 197 11.53 -20.59 41.78
CA MET A 197 11.18 -21.87 41.16
C MET A 197 9.67 -22.10 41.34
N ILE A 198 9.02 -22.60 40.29
CA ILE A 198 7.59 -22.95 40.30
C ILE A 198 7.50 -24.41 40.76
N GLU A 199 6.94 -24.64 41.93
CA GLU A 199 6.95 -25.96 42.58
C GLU A 199 5.60 -26.69 42.48
N SER A 200 4.53 -25.99 42.10
CA SER A 200 3.20 -26.60 41.89
C SER A 200 2.50 -26.10 40.63
N ALA A 201 1.49 -26.85 40.20
CA ALA A 201 0.67 -26.50 39.03
C ALA A 201 -0.17 -25.24 39.30
N GLU A 202 -0.61 -25.02 40.53
CA GLU A 202 -1.34 -23.81 40.95
C GLU A 202 -0.44 -22.56 40.88
N GLU A 203 0.83 -22.68 41.31
CA GLU A 203 1.80 -21.59 41.15
C GLU A 203 2.07 -21.29 39.68
N ALA A 204 2.15 -22.34 38.85
CA ALA A 204 2.31 -22.19 37.41
C ALA A 204 1.11 -21.44 36.78
N VAL A 205 -0.13 -21.70 37.22
CA VAL A 205 -1.33 -20.95 36.77
C VAL A 205 -1.19 -19.46 37.05
N GLU A 206 -0.70 -19.05 38.23
CA GLU A 206 -0.54 -17.62 38.55
C GLU A 206 0.48 -16.92 37.63
N TRP A 207 1.58 -17.60 37.29
CA TRP A 207 2.54 -17.08 36.32
C TRP A 207 1.98 -17.05 34.90
N PHE A 208 1.10 -17.98 34.57
CA PHE A 208 0.47 -18.08 33.26
C PHE A 208 -0.52 -16.94 32.96
N LYS A 209 -1.06 -16.30 34.00
CA LYS A 209 -1.89 -15.08 33.92
C LYS A 209 -1.06 -13.84 33.58
N SER A 210 0.26 -13.89 33.75
CA SER A 210 1.15 -12.75 33.48
C SER A 210 0.98 -12.20 32.05
N PRO A 211 1.00 -10.87 31.87
CA PRO A 211 1.02 -10.25 30.54
C PRO A 211 2.40 -10.32 29.87
N ASN A 212 3.47 -10.57 30.64
CA ASN A 212 4.82 -10.76 30.13
C ASN A 212 5.02 -12.17 29.55
N GLU A 213 5.50 -12.25 28.31
CA GLU A 213 5.70 -13.50 27.56
C GLU A 213 6.71 -14.46 28.19
N ALA A 214 7.84 -13.96 28.69
CA ALA A 214 8.84 -14.81 29.31
C ALA A 214 8.27 -15.56 30.53
N ARG A 215 7.42 -14.91 31.33
CA ARG A 215 6.70 -15.56 32.45
C ARG A 215 5.71 -16.61 31.98
N ARG A 216 4.97 -16.33 30.90
CA ARG A 216 4.06 -17.32 30.30
C ARG A 216 4.83 -18.55 29.83
N TYR A 217 5.98 -18.34 29.21
CA TYR A 217 6.87 -19.42 28.78
C TYR A 217 7.41 -20.24 29.97
N PHE A 218 7.90 -19.59 31.03
CA PHE A 218 8.36 -20.30 32.23
C PHE A 218 7.24 -21.10 32.90
N ALA A 219 6.02 -20.56 32.96
CA ALA A 219 4.85 -21.30 33.45
C ALA A 219 4.56 -22.53 32.58
N PHE A 220 4.61 -22.39 31.25
CA PHE A 220 4.39 -23.48 30.30
C PHE A 220 5.43 -24.61 30.48
N GLU A 221 6.71 -24.27 30.60
CA GLU A 221 7.77 -25.25 30.87
C GLU A 221 7.63 -25.89 32.25
N ALA A 222 7.21 -25.13 33.27
CA ALA A 222 6.95 -25.66 34.59
C ALA A 222 5.81 -26.70 34.57
N PHE A 223 4.70 -26.44 33.88
CA PHE A 223 3.63 -27.42 33.71
C PHE A 223 4.13 -28.71 33.06
N LYS A 224 4.93 -28.60 31.99
CA LYS A 224 5.52 -29.78 31.32
C LYS A 224 6.45 -30.55 32.24
N ALA A 225 7.26 -29.86 33.03
CA ALA A 225 8.16 -30.49 34.01
C ALA A 225 7.38 -31.19 35.12
N LEU A 226 6.38 -30.54 35.70
CA LEU A 226 5.51 -31.10 36.75
C LEU A 226 4.76 -32.34 36.26
N GLN A 227 4.19 -32.30 35.04
CA GLN A 227 3.55 -33.46 34.43
C GLN A 227 4.53 -34.63 34.28
N LYS A 228 5.78 -34.37 33.84
CA LYS A 228 6.83 -35.41 33.73
C LYS A 228 7.24 -36.00 35.09
N LEU A 229 7.11 -35.22 36.16
CA LEU A 229 7.35 -35.66 37.54
C LEU A 229 6.14 -36.41 38.14
N GLY A 230 5.05 -36.58 37.39
CA GLY A 230 3.85 -37.31 37.82
C GLY A 230 2.84 -36.46 38.60
N VAL A 231 3.00 -35.14 38.62
CA VAL A 231 1.97 -34.21 39.11
C VAL A 231 0.85 -34.12 38.08
N ASP A 232 -0.41 -34.18 38.52
CA ASP A 232 -1.58 -34.04 37.65
C ASP A 232 -1.82 -32.57 37.26
N ALA A 233 -0.90 -32.02 36.47
CA ALA A 233 -0.96 -30.66 35.95
C ALA A 233 -2.13 -30.47 34.97
N ALA A 234 -2.48 -31.52 34.22
CA ALA A 234 -3.59 -31.50 33.27
C ALA A 234 -4.94 -31.20 33.95
N SER A 235 -5.25 -31.81 35.09
CA SER A 235 -6.49 -31.52 35.83
C SER A 235 -6.57 -30.08 36.34
N VAL A 236 -5.44 -29.49 36.75
CA VAL A 236 -5.39 -28.09 37.19
C VAL A 236 -5.68 -27.14 36.03
N LEU A 237 -5.05 -27.39 34.87
CA LEU A 237 -5.31 -26.62 33.64
C LEU A 237 -6.75 -26.77 33.14
N GLN A 238 -7.32 -27.97 33.23
CA GLN A 238 -8.72 -28.21 32.85
C GLN A 238 -9.67 -27.37 33.72
N LYS A 239 -9.51 -27.42 35.04
CA LYS A 239 -10.31 -26.60 35.96
C LYS A 239 -10.16 -25.10 35.67
N PHE A 240 -8.94 -24.68 35.34
CA PHE A 240 -8.68 -23.28 35.01
C PHE A 240 -9.33 -22.86 33.69
N PHE A 241 -9.35 -23.72 32.67
CA PHE A 241 -10.08 -23.47 31.43
C PHE A 241 -11.60 -23.40 31.64
N GLU A 242 -12.14 -24.28 32.48
CA GLU A 242 -13.57 -24.37 32.80
C GLU A 242 -14.07 -23.22 33.69
N ASP A 243 -13.17 -22.47 34.35
CA ASP A 243 -13.53 -21.27 35.11
C ASP A 243 -13.96 -20.12 34.19
N THR A 244 -15.27 -19.99 34.00
CA THR A 244 -15.88 -18.95 33.18
C THR A 244 -15.73 -17.54 33.75
N LYS A 245 -15.22 -17.37 34.98
CA LYS A 245 -14.88 -16.06 35.56
C LYS A 245 -13.46 -15.61 35.18
N ALA A 246 -12.62 -16.53 34.71
CA ALA A 246 -11.28 -16.20 34.24
C ALA A 246 -11.34 -15.47 32.90
N GLU A 247 -10.40 -14.54 32.68
CA GLU A 247 -10.26 -13.83 31.41
C GLU A 247 -10.12 -14.81 30.23
N PRO A 248 -10.80 -14.57 29.09
CA PRO A 248 -10.73 -15.46 27.93
C PRO A 248 -9.31 -15.74 27.44
N GLN A 249 -8.40 -14.75 27.45
CA GLN A 249 -7.00 -14.98 27.08
C GLN A 249 -6.33 -16.05 27.97
N HIS A 250 -6.62 -16.07 29.27
CA HIS A 250 -6.01 -17.03 30.19
C HIS A 250 -6.54 -18.44 29.95
N ARG A 251 -7.84 -18.56 29.70
CA ARG A 251 -8.49 -19.82 29.33
C ARG A 251 -7.93 -20.35 28.01
N ALA A 252 -7.77 -19.49 27.00
CA ALA A 252 -7.18 -19.86 25.71
C ALA A 252 -5.75 -20.42 25.85
N ARG A 253 -4.90 -19.77 26.66
CA ARG A 253 -3.55 -20.28 26.98
C ARG A 253 -3.60 -21.69 27.58
N ALA A 254 -4.55 -21.97 28.48
CA ALA A 254 -4.70 -23.28 29.10
C ALA A 254 -5.11 -24.35 28.08
N LEU A 255 -6.02 -24.00 27.17
CA LEU A 255 -6.45 -24.89 26.08
C LEU A 255 -5.29 -25.27 25.16
N TRP A 256 -4.41 -24.32 24.81
CA TRP A 256 -3.20 -24.59 24.01
C TRP A 256 -2.25 -25.58 24.69
N LEU A 257 -2.00 -25.40 25.98
CA LEU A 257 -1.11 -26.28 26.73
C LEU A 257 -1.71 -27.67 26.93
N LEU A 258 -3.01 -27.76 27.23
CA LEU A 258 -3.72 -29.04 27.30
C LEU A 258 -3.62 -29.81 25.97
N ALA A 259 -3.80 -29.12 24.84
CA ALA A 259 -3.59 -29.70 23.53
C ALA A 259 -2.15 -30.24 23.36
N SER A 260 -1.13 -29.46 23.73
CA SER A 260 0.27 -29.88 23.66
C SER A 260 0.56 -31.12 24.52
N LEU A 261 0.00 -31.20 25.73
CA LEU A 261 0.21 -32.35 26.63
C LEU A 261 -0.43 -33.62 26.05
N SER A 262 -1.62 -33.50 25.47
CA SER A 262 -2.28 -34.63 24.79
C SER A 262 -1.54 -35.11 23.53
N ALA A 263 -0.82 -34.21 22.84
CA ALA A 263 0.01 -34.58 21.69
C ALA A 263 1.17 -35.49 22.11
N ASP A 264 1.86 -35.15 23.21
CA ASP A 264 3.03 -35.88 23.73
C ASP A 264 2.65 -37.29 24.20
N GLU A 265 1.45 -37.47 24.77
CA GLU A 265 0.92 -38.77 25.20
C GLU A 265 0.57 -39.69 24.02
N SER A 266 0.09 -39.12 22.91
CA SER A 266 -0.19 -39.86 21.67
C SER A 266 1.08 -40.29 20.91
N ALA A 267 2.22 -39.67 21.21
CA ALA A 267 3.46 -39.81 20.46
C ALA A 267 4.42 -40.89 20.99
N GLY A 268 4.02 -41.69 22.00
CA GLY A 268 4.73 -42.88 22.51
C GLY A 268 6.22 -42.90 22.17
N GLY A 269 7.04 -42.26 23.00
CA GLY A 269 8.38 -41.78 22.64
C GLY A 269 9.28 -42.75 21.85
N PRO A 270 10.22 -42.23 21.05
CA PRO A 270 11.15 -43.07 20.31
C PRO A 270 11.92 -43.97 21.28
N ALA A 271 11.97 -45.26 20.97
CA ALA A 271 12.91 -46.18 21.57
C ALA A 271 14.33 -45.67 21.30
N HIS A 272 14.91 -44.90 22.22
CA HIS A 272 16.34 -44.65 22.27
C HIS A 272 17.06 -45.93 22.73
N SER A 273 17.12 -46.90 21.82
CA SER A 273 18.15 -47.92 21.78
C SER A 273 19.34 -47.34 21.00
N LYS A 274 20.18 -46.58 21.69
CA LYS A 274 21.62 -46.48 21.41
C LYS A 274 22.35 -46.31 22.74
N THR A 275 22.71 -47.46 23.29
CA THR A 275 23.97 -47.75 24.00
C THR A 275 24.59 -46.60 24.82
N LEU A 276 24.32 -46.62 26.12
CA LEU A 276 25.31 -46.30 27.16
C LEU A 276 25.30 -47.49 28.15
N PRO A 277 26.47 -47.96 28.63
CA PRO A 277 26.51 -49.12 29.51
C PRO A 277 25.87 -48.76 30.86
N ARG A 278 24.79 -49.47 31.20
CA ARG A 278 24.25 -49.48 32.57
C ARG A 278 25.27 -50.14 33.48
N SER A 279 25.67 -49.44 34.54
CA SER A 279 26.09 -50.12 35.76
C SER A 279 24.89 -50.85 36.33
N SER A 280 25.04 -52.16 36.52
CA SER A 280 24.13 -53.02 37.27
C SER A 280 24.04 -52.50 38.71
N ASP A 281 22.84 -52.09 39.14
CA ASP A 281 22.27 -52.35 40.47
C ASP A 281 21.12 -51.36 40.77
N ALA A 282 19.89 -51.76 40.44
CA ALA A 282 18.67 -51.25 41.09
C ALA A 282 17.52 -52.27 40.92
N PRO A 283 16.83 -52.67 41.99
CA PRO A 283 15.87 -53.78 41.96
C PRO A 283 14.52 -53.40 41.34
N GLU A 284 13.99 -54.33 40.53
CA GLU A 284 12.62 -54.32 40.00
C GLU A 284 11.60 -54.38 41.14
N GLY A 285 10.74 -53.36 41.28
CA GLY A 285 9.66 -53.41 42.26
C GLY A 285 8.97 -52.10 42.60
N ALA A 286 8.56 -51.30 41.62
CA ALA A 286 7.63 -50.18 41.88
C ALA A 286 6.55 -50.11 40.79
N LYS A 287 5.36 -50.63 41.10
CA LYS A 287 4.14 -50.36 40.32
C LYS A 287 3.85 -48.86 40.39
N ARG A 288 3.92 -48.16 39.26
CA ARG A 288 3.42 -46.78 39.15
C ARG A 288 1.90 -46.77 39.35
N PRO A 289 1.34 -45.89 40.20
CA PRO A 289 -0.10 -45.69 40.27
C PRO A 289 -0.63 -45.18 38.93
N GLY A 290 -1.84 -45.59 38.56
CA GLY A 290 -2.44 -45.34 37.26
C GLY A 290 -2.50 -43.86 36.90
N VAL A 291 -1.73 -43.50 35.88
CA VAL A 291 -1.93 -42.28 35.07
C VAL A 291 -3.26 -42.49 34.33
N LEU A 292 -4.22 -41.58 34.50
CA LEU A 292 -5.46 -41.56 33.72
C LEU A 292 -5.14 -41.76 32.23
N GLN A 293 -5.83 -42.67 31.54
CA GLN A 293 -5.73 -42.73 30.09
C GLN A 293 -6.43 -41.49 29.49
N PRO A 294 -5.74 -40.58 28.79
CA PRO A 294 -6.23 -39.22 28.52
C PRO A 294 -6.92 -39.02 27.16
N SER A 295 -7.06 -40.07 26.34
CA SER A 295 -7.52 -39.90 24.95
C SER A 295 -8.93 -39.31 24.80
N GLY A 296 -9.80 -39.44 25.81
CA GLY A 296 -11.16 -38.86 25.79
C GLY A 296 -11.35 -37.57 26.58
N ALA A 297 -10.41 -37.16 27.44
CA ALA A 297 -10.58 -35.98 28.30
C ALA A 297 -10.45 -34.68 27.49
N PHE A 298 -9.43 -34.59 26.64
CA PHE A 298 -9.23 -33.46 25.76
C PHE A 298 -10.34 -33.32 24.71
N GLU A 299 -10.89 -34.42 24.18
CA GLU A 299 -12.01 -34.39 23.24
C GLU A 299 -13.30 -33.80 23.86
N ARG A 300 -13.57 -34.13 25.14
CA ARG A 300 -14.67 -33.52 25.90
C ARG A 300 -14.44 -32.03 26.11
N LEU A 301 -13.21 -31.65 26.47
CA LEU A 301 -12.81 -30.25 26.63
C LEU A 301 -13.00 -29.46 25.33
N LEU A 302 -12.52 -29.99 24.19
CA LEU A 302 -12.71 -29.38 22.88
C LEU A 302 -14.21 -29.22 22.56
N THR A 303 -15.03 -30.23 22.85
CA THR A 303 -16.47 -30.13 22.61
C THR A 303 -17.10 -29.01 23.44
N SER A 304 -16.68 -28.82 24.70
CA SER A 304 -17.10 -27.69 25.51
C SER A 304 -16.58 -26.35 24.99
N ALA A 305 -15.33 -26.32 24.52
CA ALA A 305 -14.72 -25.10 23.98
C ALA A 305 -15.41 -24.64 22.69
N LEU A 306 -15.89 -25.56 21.85
CA LEU A 306 -16.62 -25.28 20.61
C LEU A 306 -18.04 -24.73 20.85
N THR A 307 -18.57 -24.80 22.07
CA THR A 307 -19.88 -24.22 22.43
C THR A 307 -19.76 -23.02 23.36
N ASP A 308 -18.54 -22.57 23.65
CA ASP A 308 -18.28 -21.41 24.51
C ASP A 308 -18.95 -20.14 23.94
N PRO A 309 -19.53 -19.26 24.77
CA PRO A 309 -20.11 -18.00 24.28
C PRO A 309 -19.09 -17.10 23.57
N ASP A 310 -17.82 -17.13 23.98
CA ASP A 310 -16.76 -16.32 23.38
C ASP A 310 -16.27 -16.94 22.05
N PRO A 311 -16.41 -16.24 20.90
CA PRO A 311 -15.95 -16.75 19.62
C PRO A 311 -14.43 -16.99 19.56
N ASN A 312 -13.62 -16.26 20.34
CA ASN A 312 -12.17 -16.46 20.36
C ASN A 312 -11.77 -17.77 21.04
N ILE A 313 -12.54 -18.23 22.03
CA ILE A 313 -12.36 -19.57 22.62
C ILE A 313 -12.71 -20.66 21.59
N ARG A 314 -13.82 -20.50 20.85
CA ARG A 314 -14.20 -21.43 19.77
C ARG A 314 -13.15 -21.47 18.65
N ILE A 315 -12.59 -20.32 18.27
CA ILE A 315 -11.47 -20.21 17.31
C ILE A 315 -10.23 -20.94 17.84
N THR A 316 -9.86 -20.72 19.10
CA THR A 316 -8.72 -21.39 19.74
C THR A 316 -8.91 -22.91 19.73
N ALA A 317 -10.11 -23.39 20.01
CA ALA A 317 -10.45 -24.82 19.95
C ALA A 317 -10.25 -25.42 18.55
N LEU A 318 -10.68 -24.70 17.49
CA LEU A 318 -10.46 -25.15 16.11
C LEU A 318 -8.98 -25.21 15.74
N ARG A 319 -8.20 -24.19 16.13
CA ARG A 319 -6.77 -24.14 15.84
C ARG A 319 -6.01 -25.25 16.61
N ALA A 320 -6.35 -25.48 17.87
CA ALA A 320 -5.80 -26.58 18.67
C ALA A 320 -6.16 -27.96 18.10
N ALA A 321 -7.42 -28.19 17.75
CA ALA A 321 -7.86 -29.44 17.11
C ALA A 321 -7.12 -29.69 15.79
N ARG A 322 -6.93 -28.64 14.99
CA ARG A 322 -6.19 -28.71 13.73
C ARG A 322 -4.72 -29.06 13.94
N GLN A 323 -4.04 -28.43 14.91
CA GLN A 323 -2.65 -28.74 15.23
C GLN A 323 -2.46 -30.23 15.60
N LEU A 324 -3.43 -30.82 16.29
CA LEU A 324 -3.36 -32.21 16.73
C LEU A 324 -3.71 -33.21 15.64
N TRP A 325 -4.75 -32.92 14.87
CA TRP A 325 -5.43 -33.94 14.08
C TRP A 325 -5.28 -33.78 12.57
N GLN A 326 -4.91 -32.61 12.05
CA GLN A 326 -4.88 -32.36 10.60
C GLN A 326 -4.04 -33.39 9.83
N GLN A 327 -2.90 -33.82 10.38
CA GLN A 327 -2.04 -34.82 9.74
C GLN A 327 -2.29 -36.26 10.23
N LYS A 328 -2.72 -36.44 11.48
CA LYS A 328 -2.77 -37.75 12.14
C LYS A 328 -4.18 -38.38 12.12
N GLN A 329 -5.22 -37.57 12.27
CA GLN A 329 -6.62 -37.97 12.48
C GLN A 329 -7.58 -36.99 11.79
N PRO A 330 -7.45 -36.77 10.46
CA PRO A 330 -8.24 -35.76 9.74
C PRO A 330 -9.75 -35.98 9.87
N GLU A 331 -10.21 -37.22 10.07
CA GLU A 331 -11.60 -37.56 10.37
C GLU A 331 -12.12 -36.87 11.64
N LYS A 332 -11.35 -36.82 12.72
CA LYS A 332 -11.74 -36.11 13.95
C LYS A 332 -11.80 -34.61 13.75
N LEU A 333 -10.87 -34.06 12.97
CA LEU A 333 -10.89 -32.66 12.61
C LEU A 333 -12.15 -32.32 11.80
N ARG A 334 -12.54 -33.17 10.84
CA ARG A 334 -13.80 -33.01 10.09
C ARG A 334 -15.03 -33.01 11.00
N GLU A 335 -15.08 -33.91 11.99
CA GLU A 335 -16.18 -33.95 12.97
C GLU A 335 -16.26 -32.68 13.82
N VAL A 336 -15.12 -32.14 14.24
CA VAL A 336 -15.07 -30.84 14.94
C VAL A 336 -15.56 -29.71 14.05
N ILE A 337 -15.10 -29.66 12.80
CA ILE A 337 -15.51 -28.64 11.84
C ILE A 337 -17.01 -28.71 11.57
N ALA A 338 -17.58 -29.91 11.40
CA ALA A 338 -19.00 -30.14 11.18
C ALA A 338 -19.89 -29.51 12.28
N LYS A 339 -19.40 -29.42 13.52
CA LYS A 339 -20.13 -28.79 14.64
C LYS A 339 -20.23 -27.26 14.53
N VAL A 340 -19.35 -26.62 13.75
CA VAL A 340 -19.23 -25.15 13.67
C VAL A 340 -19.48 -24.59 12.26
N VAL A 341 -19.84 -25.42 11.28
CA VAL A 341 -20.16 -24.93 9.92
C VAL A 341 -21.33 -23.93 9.91
N THR A 342 -22.16 -23.96 10.95
CA THR A 342 -23.30 -23.07 11.16
C THR A 342 -23.09 -22.03 12.26
N ASP A 343 -21.85 -21.82 12.71
CA ASP A 343 -21.55 -20.87 13.78
C ASP A 343 -21.97 -19.44 13.41
N LYS A 344 -22.56 -18.72 14.38
CA LYS A 344 -23.03 -17.35 14.19
C LYS A 344 -21.88 -16.37 13.95
N SER A 345 -20.68 -16.66 14.46
CA SER A 345 -19.48 -15.85 14.25
C SER A 345 -18.85 -16.15 12.89
N PRO A 346 -18.76 -15.16 11.98
CA PRO A 346 -18.07 -15.34 10.72
C PRO A 346 -16.57 -15.65 10.90
N ALA A 347 -15.94 -15.16 11.97
CA ALA A 347 -14.54 -15.47 12.29
C ALA A 347 -14.34 -16.94 12.68
N VAL A 348 -15.31 -17.58 13.36
CA VAL A 348 -15.25 -19.02 13.63
C VAL A 348 -15.38 -19.82 12.33
N ARG A 349 -16.31 -19.42 11.45
CA ARG A 349 -16.49 -20.04 10.12
C ARG A 349 -15.26 -19.85 9.22
N ARG A 350 -14.55 -18.72 9.32
CA ARG A 350 -13.26 -18.48 8.65
C ARG A 350 -12.23 -19.55 9.04
N GLU A 351 -12.01 -19.76 10.34
CA GLU A 351 -11.04 -20.73 10.83
C GLU A 351 -11.42 -22.16 10.43
N ALA A 352 -12.72 -22.48 10.47
CA ALA A 352 -13.25 -23.76 10.00
C ALA A 352 -12.96 -23.99 8.51
N ALA A 353 -13.11 -22.97 7.65
CA ALA A 353 -12.79 -23.05 6.23
C ALA A 353 -11.29 -23.30 5.98
N ILE A 354 -10.42 -22.56 6.67
CA ILE A 354 -8.96 -22.71 6.55
C ILE A 354 -8.52 -24.12 6.99
N ALA A 355 -9.15 -24.68 8.03
CA ALA A 355 -8.82 -26.00 8.55
C ALA A 355 -9.06 -27.15 7.53
N LEU A 356 -9.94 -26.95 6.53
CA LEU A 356 -10.26 -27.93 5.49
C LEU A 356 -9.24 -27.97 4.33
N ARG A 357 -8.23 -27.08 4.31
CA ARG A 357 -7.29 -26.93 3.18
C ARG A 357 -6.64 -28.24 2.72
N PHE A 358 -6.29 -29.12 3.65
CA PHE A 358 -5.56 -30.36 3.36
C PHE A 358 -6.46 -31.59 3.23
N ASP A 359 -7.78 -31.43 3.19
CA ASP A 359 -8.73 -32.54 3.17
C ASP A 359 -9.63 -32.50 1.93
N GLY A 360 -9.37 -33.41 0.99
CA GLY A 360 -10.10 -33.55 -0.27
C GLY A 360 -11.32 -34.48 -0.23
N SER A 361 -11.72 -34.99 0.95
CA SER A 361 -12.82 -35.96 1.04
C SER A 361 -14.19 -35.37 0.64
N ASP A 362 -15.15 -36.25 0.35
CA ASP A 362 -16.54 -35.86 0.05
C ASP A 362 -17.17 -35.11 1.24
N GLU A 363 -16.91 -35.56 2.47
CA GLU A 363 -17.41 -34.94 3.71
C GLU A 363 -16.77 -33.57 3.95
N ALA A 364 -15.45 -33.44 3.74
CA ALA A 364 -14.76 -32.16 3.82
C ALA A 364 -15.32 -31.17 2.79
N SER A 365 -15.58 -31.65 1.57
CA SER A 365 -16.17 -30.85 0.49
C SER A 365 -17.60 -30.41 0.79
N LEU A 366 -18.39 -31.28 1.44
CA LEU A 366 -19.72 -30.93 1.92
C LEU A 366 -19.66 -29.87 3.02
N ASN A 367 -18.81 -30.05 4.03
CA ASN A 367 -18.61 -29.06 5.10
C ASN A 367 -18.16 -27.70 4.55
N TRP A 368 -17.28 -27.70 3.55
CA TRP A 368 -16.83 -26.49 2.87
C TRP A 368 -18.00 -25.74 2.18
N TRP A 369 -18.86 -26.46 1.47
CA TRP A 369 -20.05 -25.85 0.86
C TRP A 369 -21.08 -25.38 1.88
N LEU A 370 -21.24 -26.09 3.01
CA LEU A 370 -22.08 -25.62 4.11
C LEU A 370 -21.57 -24.28 4.67
N LEU A 371 -20.26 -24.11 4.82
CA LEU A 371 -19.65 -22.85 5.24
C LEU A 371 -19.91 -21.73 4.21
N ALA A 372 -19.75 -22.03 2.92
CA ALA A 372 -19.96 -21.08 1.83
C ALA A 372 -21.42 -20.62 1.70
N LEU A 373 -22.38 -21.53 1.90
CA LEU A 373 -23.81 -21.30 1.64
C LEU A 373 -24.64 -21.00 2.90
N TRP A 374 -24.04 -21.05 4.10
CA TRP A 374 -24.76 -20.91 5.37
C TRP A 374 -25.68 -19.68 5.44
N THR A 375 -25.28 -18.55 4.86
CA THR A 375 -26.04 -17.30 4.88
C THR A 375 -27.40 -17.40 4.16
N GLN A 376 -27.57 -18.34 3.23
CA GLN A 376 -28.82 -18.53 2.48
C GLN A 376 -29.88 -19.30 3.29
N LYS A 377 -29.48 -20.20 4.18
CA LYS A 377 -30.39 -21.09 4.94
C LYS A 377 -31.01 -20.42 6.17
N ALA A 378 -30.38 -19.37 6.71
CA ALA A 378 -30.77 -18.75 7.98
C ALA A 378 -32.08 -17.93 7.96
N LYS A 379 -32.83 -17.86 6.83
CA LYS A 379 -34.08 -17.09 6.66
C LYS A 379 -34.04 -15.70 7.33
N VAL A 380 -32.92 -15.00 7.22
CA VAL A 380 -32.81 -13.65 7.79
C VAL A 380 -33.67 -12.72 6.91
N PRO A 381 -34.67 -12.01 7.45
CA PRO A 381 -35.57 -11.19 6.64
C PRO A 381 -34.78 -10.13 5.88
N TYR A 382 -34.81 -10.20 4.55
CA TYR A 382 -34.09 -9.34 3.60
C TYR A 382 -34.22 -7.83 3.87
N ALA A 383 -35.26 -7.41 4.61
CA ALA A 383 -35.59 -6.02 4.90
C ALA A 383 -35.01 -5.44 6.22
N GLN A 384 -34.40 -6.25 7.10
CA GLN A 384 -33.85 -5.76 8.40
C GLN A 384 -32.37 -6.10 8.60
N VAL A 385 -31.74 -6.76 7.63
CA VAL A 385 -30.30 -6.96 7.64
C VAL A 385 -29.70 -5.73 6.97
N PRO A 386 -28.82 -4.96 7.65
CA PRO A 386 -27.95 -4.05 6.92
C PRO A 386 -27.28 -4.87 5.82
N SER A 387 -26.98 -4.28 4.68
CA SER A 387 -26.33 -4.87 3.51
C SER A 387 -24.90 -5.42 3.78
N ILE A 388 -24.66 -6.07 4.92
CA ILE A 388 -23.38 -6.51 5.48
C ILE A 388 -23.33 -8.02 5.74
N MET A 389 -24.45 -8.75 5.65
CA MET A 389 -24.47 -10.22 5.89
C MET A 389 -24.91 -11.08 4.69
N LEU A 390 -25.48 -10.50 3.64
CA LEU A 390 -25.64 -11.16 2.34
C LEU A 390 -24.49 -10.68 1.48
N TRP A 391 -23.35 -11.38 1.51
CA TRP A 391 -22.09 -11.06 0.82
C TRP A 391 -22.24 -10.12 -0.39
N PRO A 392 -22.31 -8.80 -0.18
CA PRO A 392 -22.42 -7.89 -1.29
C PRO A 392 -21.02 -7.74 -1.84
N GLU A 393 -20.95 -7.84 -3.15
CA GLU A 393 -19.72 -7.76 -3.91
C GLU A 393 -19.00 -6.45 -3.59
N ASN A 394 -17.70 -6.55 -3.31
CA ASN A 394 -16.77 -5.45 -3.09
C ASN A 394 -16.97 -4.54 -1.85
N THR A 395 -17.35 -5.11 -0.70
CA THR A 395 -16.91 -4.52 0.58
C THR A 395 -15.68 -5.28 1.09
N PRO A 396 -14.63 -4.60 1.64
CA PRO A 396 -13.50 -5.29 2.26
C PRO A 396 -13.91 -6.35 3.30
N ARG A 397 -15.10 -6.17 3.89
CA ARG A 397 -15.72 -7.00 4.92
C ARG A 397 -16.12 -8.41 4.45
N SER A 398 -16.56 -8.56 3.19
CA SER A 398 -16.92 -9.85 2.60
C SER A 398 -15.71 -10.60 2.02
N LYS A 399 -14.66 -9.87 1.59
CA LYS A 399 -13.49 -10.47 0.97
C LYS A 399 -12.72 -11.46 1.88
N TRP A 400 -12.57 -11.15 3.17
CA TRP A 400 -11.88 -12.03 4.14
C TRP A 400 -12.41 -13.47 4.17
N ALA A 401 -13.73 -13.65 4.19
CA ALA A 401 -14.31 -14.99 4.26
C ALA A 401 -14.22 -15.72 2.92
N ILE A 402 -14.29 -15.02 1.79
CA ILE A 402 -14.11 -15.62 0.46
C ILE A 402 -12.65 -16.08 0.32
N GLU A 403 -11.67 -15.29 0.75
CA GLU A 403 -10.27 -15.73 0.69
C GLU A 403 -10.01 -16.92 1.62
N ALA A 404 -10.65 -16.98 2.79
CA ALA A 404 -10.57 -18.16 3.65
C ALA A 404 -11.18 -19.41 3.02
N LEU A 405 -12.31 -19.27 2.29
CA LEU A 405 -12.87 -20.36 1.49
C LEU A 405 -11.93 -20.76 0.35
N GLY A 406 -11.31 -19.79 -0.32
CA GLY A 406 -10.28 -20.00 -1.33
C GLY A 406 -9.09 -20.79 -0.79
N VAL A 407 -8.58 -20.41 0.38
CA VAL A 407 -7.55 -21.15 1.13
C VAL A 407 -7.99 -22.58 1.44
N GLY A 408 -9.24 -22.78 1.90
CA GLY A 408 -9.80 -24.10 2.19
C GLY A 408 -10.03 -25.00 0.95
N ALA A 409 -10.06 -24.40 -0.24
CA ALA A 409 -10.26 -25.10 -1.52
C ALA A 409 -8.97 -25.25 -2.35
N ASP A 410 -7.92 -24.50 -2.03
CA ASP A 410 -6.67 -24.35 -2.80
C ASP A 410 -6.14 -25.66 -3.40
N LEU A 411 -6.02 -26.72 -2.59
CA LEU A 411 -5.49 -28.03 -3.02
C LEU A 411 -6.54 -28.98 -3.63
N PHE A 412 -7.84 -28.68 -3.51
CA PHE A 412 -8.93 -29.63 -3.79
C PHE A 412 -10.12 -29.01 -4.53
N TRP A 413 -9.90 -27.99 -5.36
CA TRP A 413 -10.95 -27.33 -6.16
C TRP A 413 -11.85 -28.32 -6.92
N SER A 414 -11.26 -29.30 -7.60
CA SER A 414 -12.03 -30.31 -8.34
C SER A 414 -12.92 -31.18 -7.45
N SER A 415 -12.50 -31.48 -6.21
CA SER A 415 -13.34 -32.20 -5.25
C SER A 415 -14.49 -31.31 -4.74
N ARG A 416 -14.22 -30.02 -4.48
CA ARG A 416 -15.26 -29.06 -4.08
C ARG A 416 -16.32 -28.92 -5.16
N ASP A 417 -15.92 -28.76 -6.42
CA ASP A 417 -16.86 -28.63 -7.54
C ASP A 417 -17.76 -29.86 -7.70
N LYS A 418 -17.21 -31.08 -7.59
CA LYS A 418 -17.98 -32.33 -7.66
C LYS A 418 -19.01 -32.46 -6.54
N ALA A 419 -18.74 -31.88 -5.36
CA ALA A 419 -19.64 -31.95 -4.22
C ALA A 419 -20.80 -30.95 -4.28
N PHE A 420 -20.72 -29.91 -5.12
CA PHE A 420 -21.71 -28.83 -5.18
C PHE A 420 -23.16 -29.32 -5.36
N PRO A 421 -23.50 -30.23 -6.29
CA PRO A 421 -24.89 -30.67 -6.47
C PRO A 421 -25.48 -31.36 -5.23
N LYS A 422 -24.67 -32.19 -4.56
CA LYS A 422 -25.06 -32.87 -3.31
C LYS A 422 -25.26 -31.85 -2.19
N ALA A 423 -24.34 -30.90 -2.03
CA ALA A 423 -24.42 -29.86 -1.01
C ALA A 423 -25.63 -28.95 -1.21
N ASN A 424 -25.88 -28.53 -2.45
CA ASN A 424 -27.04 -27.73 -2.81
C ASN A 424 -28.36 -28.45 -2.45
N THR A 425 -28.46 -29.73 -2.78
CA THR A 425 -29.64 -30.55 -2.44
C THR A 425 -29.84 -30.64 -0.93
N ALA A 426 -28.77 -30.91 -0.18
CA ALA A 426 -28.80 -31.02 1.29
C ALA A 426 -29.20 -29.70 1.99
N LEU A 427 -28.95 -28.56 1.36
CA LEU A 427 -29.31 -27.25 1.88
C LEU A 427 -30.72 -26.81 1.50
N MET A 428 -31.16 -27.08 0.27
CA MET A 428 -32.34 -26.45 -0.34
C MET A 428 -33.56 -27.38 -0.52
N GLY A 429 -33.44 -28.70 -0.35
CA GLY A 429 -34.61 -29.58 -0.17
C GLY A 429 -35.47 -29.92 -1.41
N HIS A 430 -34.84 -30.17 -2.56
CA HIS A 430 -35.38 -30.68 -3.86
C HIS A 430 -35.75 -29.69 -4.98
N GLU A 431 -35.27 -30.05 -6.19
CA GLU A 431 -35.80 -29.80 -7.54
C GLU A 431 -36.12 -28.37 -8.01
N SER A 432 -35.20 -27.42 -7.85
CA SER A 432 -35.03 -26.44 -8.92
C SER A 432 -33.65 -26.58 -9.55
N LYS A 433 -33.61 -27.06 -10.81
CA LYS A 433 -32.50 -26.75 -11.73
C LYS A 433 -32.32 -25.23 -11.89
N ALA A 434 -33.32 -24.44 -11.49
CA ALA A 434 -33.23 -23.00 -11.44
C ALA A 434 -32.45 -22.52 -10.19
N THR A 435 -31.32 -21.88 -10.46
CA THR A 435 -30.80 -20.65 -9.81
C THR A 435 -30.08 -20.73 -8.46
N VAL A 436 -29.10 -21.63 -8.31
CA VAL A 436 -27.89 -21.34 -7.49
C VAL A 436 -26.68 -21.02 -8.38
N GLU A 437 -26.71 -21.39 -9.66
CA GLU A 437 -25.76 -20.90 -10.68
C GLU A 437 -25.83 -19.38 -10.90
N SER A 438 -26.78 -18.68 -10.28
CA SER A 438 -26.86 -17.22 -10.27
C SER A 438 -26.52 -16.59 -8.92
N ASP A 439 -25.91 -17.35 -7.98
CA ASP A 439 -25.47 -16.79 -6.71
C ASP A 439 -24.07 -16.13 -6.85
N PRO A 440 -23.93 -14.84 -6.53
CA PRO A 440 -22.66 -14.11 -6.66
C PRO A 440 -21.48 -14.73 -5.89
N VAL A 441 -21.73 -15.42 -4.77
CA VAL A 441 -20.67 -16.09 -3.99
C VAL A 441 -20.13 -17.30 -4.76
N VAL A 442 -21.01 -18.07 -5.40
CA VAL A 442 -20.62 -19.23 -6.24
C VAL A 442 -19.78 -18.75 -7.41
N ASP A 443 -20.21 -17.67 -8.08
CA ASP A 443 -19.46 -17.05 -9.17
C ASP A 443 -18.08 -16.58 -8.71
N GLN A 444 -17.99 -15.87 -7.58
CA GLN A 444 -16.72 -15.39 -7.04
C GLN A 444 -15.77 -16.50 -6.61
N LEU A 445 -16.30 -17.62 -6.12
CA LEU A 445 -15.52 -18.82 -5.78
C LEU A 445 -15.00 -19.47 -7.06
N ARG A 446 -15.85 -19.68 -8.08
CA ARG A 446 -15.42 -20.21 -9.39
C ARG A 446 -14.32 -19.36 -10.02
N TRP A 447 -14.40 -18.05 -9.97
CA TRP A 447 -13.34 -17.18 -10.50
C TRP A 447 -12.05 -17.16 -9.64
N ARG A 448 -12.10 -17.64 -8.40
CA ARG A 448 -10.90 -17.92 -7.59
C ARG A 448 -10.36 -19.32 -7.80
N SER A 449 -11.17 -20.21 -8.38
CA SER A 449 -10.70 -21.51 -8.81
C SER A 449 -9.65 -21.30 -9.88
N ARG A 450 -8.42 -21.75 -9.62
CA ARG A 450 -7.30 -21.61 -10.56
C ARG A 450 -7.42 -22.59 -11.74
N ARG A 451 -8.64 -23.01 -12.08
CA ARG A 451 -8.93 -23.90 -13.21
C ARG A 451 -9.44 -23.12 -14.40
N ALA A 452 -9.27 -23.69 -15.58
CA ALA A 452 -9.90 -23.18 -16.78
C ALA A 452 -11.44 -23.13 -16.61
N PRO A 453 -12.09 -22.06 -17.08
CA PRO A 453 -13.55 -21.99 -17.13
C PRO A 453 -14.09 -22.97 -18.16
N THR A 454 -15.25 -23.57 -17.89
CA THR A 454 -15.96 -24.41 -18.86
C THR A 454 -16.74 -23.57 -19.87
N GLU A 455 -17.10 -24.16 -21.02
CA GLU A 455 -17.91 -23.47 -22.03
C GLU A 455 -19.28 -23.04 -21.47
N ASP A 456 -19.92 -23.89 -20.67
CA ASP A 456 -21.18 -23.58 -20.00
C ASP A 456 -21.05 -22.42 -19.00
N GLU A 457 -19.93 -22.33 -18.28
CA GLU A 457 -19.66 -21.22 -17.37
C GLU A 457 -19.53 -19.91 -18.13
N LEU A 458 -18.87 -19.91 -19.29
CA LEU A 458 -18.71 -18.72 -20.12
C LEU A 458 -20.04 -18.27 -20.77
N LEU A 459 -20.91 -19.21 -21.13
CA LEU A 459 -22.19 -18.90 -21.76
C LEU A 459 -23.25 -18.40 -20.78
N ASN A 460 -23.25 -18.92 -19.56
CA ASN A 460 -24.27 -18.62 -18.55
C ASN A 460 -23.89 -17.49 -17.59
N PHE A 461 -22.64 -17.01 -17.63
CA PHE A 461 -22.20 -15.92 -16.77
C PHE A 461 -22.86 -14.58 -17.12
N LYS A 462 -23.29 -13.85 -16.08
CA LYS A 462 -23.88 -12.52 -16.23
C LYS A 462 -22.78 -11.46 -16.20
N TRP A 463 -22.46 -10.94 -17.38
CA TRP A 463 -21.43 -9.91 -17.58
C TRP A 463 -21.87 -8.49 -17.19
N THR A 464 -23.09 -8.31 -16.64
CA THR A 464 -23.65 -6.96 -16.37
C THR A 464 -23.33 -6.47 -14.96
N PRO A 465 -22.88 -5.21 -14.80
CA PRO A 465 -22.80 -4.54 -13.51
C PRO A 465 -24.17 -4.50 -12.83
N ASN A 466 -24.24 -4.92 -11.56
CA ASN A 466 -25.43 -4.66 -10.77
C ASN A 466 -25.44 -3.17 -10.37
N ALA A 467 -26.61 -2.52 -10.41
CA ALA A 467 -26.74 -1.07 -10.24
C ALA A 467 -26.19 -0.52 -8.90
N THR A 468 -25.95 -1.41 -7.93
CA THR A 468 -25.41 -1.10 -6.60
C THR A 468 -23.88 -1.17 -6.48
N THR A 469 -23.16 -1.75 -7.45
CA THR A 469 -21.71 -2.02 -7.34
C THR A 469 -20.98 -1.77 -8.67
N LYS A 470 -20.25 -0.66 -8.78
CA LYS A 470 -19.49 -0.23 -9.98
C LYS A 470 -18.36 -1.19 -10.44
N ALA A 471 -18.20 -2.37 -9.84
CA ALA A 471 -16.92 -3.09 -9.85
C ALA A 471 -16.98 -4.59 -10.19
N THR A 472 -18.11 -5.09 -10.69
CA THR A 472 -18.30 -6.54 -10.91
C THR A 472 -17.76 -7.04 -12.27
N GLY A 473 -17.62 -6.18 -13.28
CA GLY A 473 -17.09 -6.58 -14.61
C GLY A 473 -15.57 -6.84 -14.65
N VAL A 474 -14.81 -6.23 -13.72
CA VAL A 474 -13.33 -6.28 -13.72
C VAL A 474 -12.78 -7.52 -13.01
N ASN A 475 -13.47 -8.03 -11.99
CA ASN A 475 -12.99 -9.17 -11.19
C ASN A 475 -12.85 -10.48 -12.00
N PRO A 476 -13.84 -10.90 -12.82
CA PRO A 476 -13.68 -12.07 -13.70
C PRO A 476 -12.53 -11.92 -14.68
N LEU A 477 -12.32 -10.70 -15.21
CA LEU A 477 -11.24 -10.41 -16.14
C LEU A 477 -9.86 -10.51 -15.48
N ARG A 478 -9.72 -10.14 -14.20
CA ARG A 478 -8.48 -10.36 -13.44
C ARG A 478 -8.20 -11.84 -13.22
N SER A 479 -9.22 -12.62 -12.86
CA SER A 479 -9.10 -14.08 -12.76
C SER A 479 -8.63 -14.69 -14.08
N LEU A 480 -9.26 -14.29 -15.19
CA LEU A 480 -8.85 -14.71 -16.53
C LEU A 480 -7.43 -14.23 -16.87
N GLN A 481 -7.04 -13.02 -16.48
CA GLN A 481 -5.67 -12.51 -16.66
C GLN A 481 -4.64 -13.41 -15.99
N LEU A 482 -4.88 -13.80 -14.74
CA LEU A 482 -4.01 -14.72 -14.01
C LEU A 482 -3.99 -16.11 -14.68
N LEU A 483 -5.16 -16.64 -15.04
CA LEU A 483 -5.28 -17.95 -15.72
C LEU A 483 -4.62 -17.97 -17.11
N SER A 484 -4.53 -16.83 -17.80
CA SER A 484 -3.97 -16.74 -19.16
C SER A 484 -2.53 -17.25 -19.26
N TYR A 485 -1.83 -17.28 -18.11
CA TYR A 485 -0.47 -17.80 -18.01
C TYR A 485 -0.40 -19.32 -18.26
N HIS A 486 -1.42 -20.08 -17.86
CA HIS A 486 -1.47 -21.54 -18.06
C HIS A 486 -2.55 -22.00 -19.05
N HIS A 487 -3.56 -21.17 -19.32
CA HIS A 487 -4.76 -21.49 -20.11
C HIS A 487 -5.05 -20.44 -21.17
N ARG A 488 -4.01 -20.07 -21.95
CA ARG A 488 -4.07 -18.93 -22.87
C ARG A 488 -5.17 -19.05 -23.92
N GLU A 489 -5.38 -20.25 -24.47
CA GLU A 489 -6.36 -20.46 -25.53
C GLU A 489 -7.80 -20.40 -25.01
N GLU A 490 -8.07 -21.03 -23.87
CA GLU A 490 -9.36 -21.01 -23.20
C GLU A 490 -9.71 -19.60 -22.74
N VAL A 491 -8.73 -18.88 -22.18
CA VAL A 491 -8.89 -17.47 -21.77
C VAL A 491 -9.16 -16.58 -22.98
N ALA A 492 -8.47 -16.76 -24.10
CA ALA A 492 -8.74 -15.97 -25.30
C ALA A 492 -10.16 -16.20 -25.84
N LYS A 493 -10.65 -17.44 -25.84
CA LYS A 493 -12.04 -17.77 -26.23
C LYS A 493 -13.07 -17.13 -25.27
N ALA A 494 -12.79 -17.21 -23.96
CA ALA A 494 -13.59 -16.55 -22.93
C ALA A 494 -13.63 -15.04 -23.15
N ALA A 495 -12.47 -14.40 -23.28
CA ALA A 495 -12.34 -12.96 -23.48
C ALA A 495 -13.04 -12.46 -24.75
N LEU A 496 -13.06 -13.27 -25.81
CA LEU A 496 -13.78 -12.94 -27.05
C LEU A 496 -15.29 -13.02 -26.85
N THR A 497 -15.77 -14.04 -26.14
CA THR A 497 -17.19 -14.16 -25.79
C THR A 497 -17.65 -13.00 -24.93
N ILE A 498 -16.84 -12.61 -23.94
CA ILE A 498 -17.06 -11.44 -23.09
C ILE A 498 -17.08 -10.17 -23.94
N PHE A 499 -16.06 -10.00 -24.78
CA PHE A 499 -15.93 -8.85 -25.68
C PHE A 499 -17.19 -8.67 -26.51
N LEU A 500 -17.78 -9.76 -27.02
CA LEU A 500 -18.95 -9.75 -27.90
C LEU A 500 -20.30 -9.63 -27.19
N LYS A 501 -20.39 -9.82 -25.86
CA LYS A 501 -21.67 -9.88 -25.15
C LYS A 501 -21.82 -8.91 -23.97
N ALA A 502 -20.72 -8.49 -23.35
CA ALA A 502 -20.75 -7.67 -22.13
C ALA A 502 -21.20 -6.22 -22.40
N ASP A 503 -21.25 -5.38 -21.36
CA ASP A 503 -21.38 -3.93 -21.56
C ASP A 503 -20.12 -3.32 -22.18
N ALA A 504 -20.18 -2.03 -22.55
CA ALA A 504 -19.09 -1.33 -23.23
C ALA A 504 -17.77 -1.33 -22.45
N GLU A 505 -17.83 -1.12 -21.13
CA GLU A 505 -16.64 -1.03 -20.28
C GLU A 505 -15.98 -2.41 -20.14
N THR A 506 -16.76 -3.42 -19.77
CA THR A 506 -16.29 -4.80 -19.60
C THR A 506 -15.78 -5.39 -20.92
N ALA A 507 -16.41 -5.07 -22.04
CA ALA A 507 -15.95 -5.50 -23.35
C ALA A 507 -14.59 -4.89 -23.70
N LEU A 508 -14.41 -3.58 -23.57
CA LEU A 508 -13.12 -2.97 -23.84
C LEU A 508 -12.03 -3.52 -22.90
N ALA A 509 -12.36 -3.77 -21.64
CA ALA A 509 -11.44 -4.35 -20.67
C ALA A 509 -10.97 -5.75 -21.08
N SER A 510 -11.86 -6.58 -21.63
CA SER A 510 -11.52 -7.95 -22.05
C SER A 510 -10.57 -7.99 -23.25
N THR A 511 -10.43 -6.91 -24.01
CA THR A 511 -9.45 -6.83 -25.11
C THR A 511 -8.00 -6.98 -24.64
N ALA A 512 -7.70 -6.65 -23.37
CA ALA A 512 -6.38 -6.88 -22.78
C ALA A 512 -5.99 -8.37 -22.71
N LEU A 513 -6.97 -9.28 -22.85
CA LEU A 513 -6.77 -10.74 -22.86
C LEU A 513 -6.82 -11.34 -24.27
N LEU A 514 -7.01 -10.51 -25.30
CA LEU A 514 -7.13 -10.92 -26.69
C LEU A 514 -5.88 -10.56 -27.48
N ASP A 515 -5.50 -11.45 -28.40
CA ASP A 515 -4.58 -11.07 -29.48
C ASP A 515 -5.32 -10.12 -30.44
N ARG A 516 -4.62 -9.12 -30.96
CA ARG A 516 -5.15 -8.20 -31.98
C ARG A 516 -5.69 -8.97 -33.19
N ASN A 517 -5.05 -10.07 -33.57
CA ASN A 517 -5.50 -10.95 -34.64
C ASN A 517 -6.90 -11.51 -34.38
N ALA A 518 -7.22 -11.88 -33.15
CA ALA A 518 -8.53 -12.42 -32.78
C ALA A 518 -9.67 -11.42 -33.00
N ILE A 519 -9.39 -10.13 -32.85
CA ILE A 519 -10.34 -9.05 -33.17
C ILE A 519 -10.37 -8.79 -34.68
N THR A 520 -9.21 -8.68 -35.33
CA THR A 520 -9.14 -8.32 -36.75
C THR A 520 -9.65 -9.41 -37.69
N SER A 521 -9.53 -10.69 -37.31
CA SER A 521 -10.02 -11.82 -38.09
C SER A 521 -11.50 -12.13 -37.86
N ASN A 522 -12.14 -11.47 -36.88
CA ASN A 522 -13.56 -11.65 -36.56
C ASN A 522 -14.36 -10.39 -36.98
N PRO A 523 -15.20 -10.47 -38.04
CA PRO A 523 -15.96 -9.31 -38.53
C PRO A 523 -16.91 -8.69 -37.49
N GLU A 524 -17.51 -9.51 -36.63
CA GLU A 524 -18.40 -9.06 -35.56
C GLU A 524 -17.62 -8.30 -34.49
N ALA A 525 -16.46 -8.85 -34.08
CA ALA A 525 -15.59 -8.21 -33.09
C ALA A 525 -15.04 -6.87 -33.60
N LYS A 526 -14.64 -6.80 -34.89
CA LYS A 526 -14.20 -5.55 -35.51
C LYS A 526 -15.30 -4.49 -35.51
N THR A 527 -16.51 -4.87 -35.93
CA THR A 527 -17.68 -3.96 -35.97
C THR A 527 -18.02 -3.42 -34.59
N ARG A 528 -17.92 -4.29 -33.57
CA ARG A 528 -18.18 -3.92 -32.18
C ARG A 528 -17.08 -3.03 -31.60
N LEU A 529 -15.81 -3.30 -31.86
CA LEU A 529 -14.72 -2.42 -31.41
C LEU A 529 -14.88 -1.01 -31.98
N ASP A 530 -15.20 -0.92 -33.26
CA ASP A 530 -15.46 0.36 -33.92
C ASP A 530 -16.65 1.10 -33.30
N SER A 531 -17.74 0.42 -32.94
CA SER A 531 -18.90 1.06 -32.34
C SER A 531 -18.65 1.57 -30.92
N LEU A 532 -17.79 0.89 -30.15
CA LEU A 532 -17.43 1.27 -28.79
C LEU A 532 -16.46 2.46 -28.73
N LEU A 533 -15.51 2.55 -29.67
CA LEU A 533 -14.48 3.58 -29.63
C LEU A 533 -14.89 4.88 -30.33
N LYS A 534 -15.56 4.81 -31.50
CA LYS A 534 -15.96 5.98 -32.30
C LYS A 534 -16.61 7.12 -31.49
N PRO A 535 -17.48 6.87 -30.48
CA PRO A 535 -18.11 7.95 -29.72
C PRO A 535 -17.18 8.75 -28.82
N VAL A 536 -16.03 8.18 -28.42
CA VAL A 536 -15.14 8.74 -27.40
C VAL A 536 -13.78 9.20 -27.95
N VAL A 537 -13.32 8.69 -29.10
CA VAL A 537 -12.02 9.10 -29.69
C VAL A 537 -11.90 10.62 -29.79
N GLY A 538 -10.76 11.15 -29.35
CA GLY A 538 -10.48 12.59 -29.35
C GLY A 538 -11.06 13.36 -28.17
N LYS A 539 -11.70 12.68 -27.20
CA LYS A 539 -12.24 13.29 -25.97
C LYS A 539 -11.48 12.82 -24.72
N PRO A 540 -11.52 13.57 -23.60
CA PRO A 540 -10.93 13.17 -22.32
C PRO A 540 -11.33 11.76 -21.86
N GLU A 541 -12.58 11.36 -22.11
CA GLU A 541 -13.12 10.04 -21.76
C GLU A 541 -12.37 8.90 -22.44
N PHE A 542 -11.84 9.11 -23.64
CA PHE A 542 -11.03 8.09 -24.32
C PHE A 542 -9.70 7.87 -23.63
N VAL A 543 -9.02 8.92 -23.18
CA VAL A 543 -7.77 8.79 -22.42
C VAL A 543 -8.01 8.04 -21.11
N ALA A 544 -9.06 8.44 -20.38
CA ALA A 544 -9.45 7.77 -19.15
C ALA A 544 -9.79 6.28 -19.36
N LEU A 545 -10.43 5.95 -20.49
CA LEU A 545 -10.78 4.59 -20.87
C LEU A 545 -9.55 3.75 -21.21
N VAL A 546 -8.60 4.28 -21.99
CA VAL A 546 -7.33 3.62 -22.31
C VAL A 546 -6.51 3.38 -21.04
N GLU A 547 -6.47 4.36 -20.13
CA GLU A 547 -5.79 4.24 -18.83
C GLU A 547 -6.43 3.18 -17.93
N LYS A 548 -7.73 3.31 -17.67
CA LYS A 548 -8.48 2.43 -16.76
C LYS A 548 -8.42 0.97 -17.19
N LEU A 549 -8.44 0.73 -18.51
CA LEU A 549 -8.51 -0.61 -19.08
C LEU A 549 -7.16 -1.12 -19.60
N ASN A 550 -6.11 -0.31 -19.47
CA ASN A 550 -4.76 -0.61 -19.95
C ASN A 550 -4.74 -1.07 -21.43
N LEU A 551 -5.47 -0.34 -22.29
CA LEU A 551 -5.56 -0.67 -23.71
C LEU A 551 -4.26 -0.34 -24.43
N THR A 552 -3.84 -1.19 -25.37
CA THR A 552 -2.63 -1.00 -26.18
C THR A 552 -2.97 -0.78 -27.65
N GLY A 553 -2.07 -0.16 -28.42
CA GLY A 553 -2.26 0.05 -29.87
C GLY A 553 -3.06 1.30 -30.26
N PHE A 554 -3.32 2.20 -29.30
CA PHE A 554 -4.03 3.47 -29.48
C PHE A 554 -3.11 4.70 -29.39
N GLU A 555 -1.81 4.52 -29.62
CA GLU A 555 -0.82 5.58 -29.47
C GLU A 555 -1.15 6.76 -30.38
N LYS A 556 -1.59 6.50 -31.62
CA LYS A 556 -1.94 7.56 -32.57
C LYS A 556 -3.09 8.42 -32.05
N GLU A 557 -4.15 7.81 -31.55
CA GLU A 557 -5.33 8.52 -31.03
C GLU A 557 -5.01 9.32 -29.76
N LEU A 558 -4.17 8.76 -28.87
CA LEU A 558 -3.66 9.49 -27.70
C LEU A 558 -2.80 10.69 -28.09
N LEU A 559 -1.99 10.56 -29.15
CA LEU A 559 -1.16 11.64 -29.67
C LEU A 559 -1.97 12.73 -30.38
N ASP A 560 -2.97 12.33 -31.16
CA ASP A 560 -3.92 13.25 -31.78
C ASP A 560 -4.64 14.06 -30.68
N PHE A 561 -5.01 13.42 -29.56
CA PHE A 561 -5.58 14.10 -28.40
C PHE A 561 -4.62 15.10 -27.74
N ILE A 562 -3.36 14.72 -27.48
CA ILE A 562 -2.34 15.62 -26.89
C ILE A 562 -2.10 16.83 -27.80
N SER A 563 -2.01 16.59 -29.11
CA SER A 563 -1.74 17.63 -30.09
C SER A 563 -2.89 18.63 -30.21
N ALA A 564 -4.14 18.15 -30.06
CA ALA A 564 -5.33 18.99 -30.03
C ALA A 564 -5.52 19.73 -28.70
N ASN A 565 -5.08 19.14 -27.59
CA ASN A 565 -5.35 19.64 -26.23
C ASN A 565 -4.07 19.79 -25.36
N PRO A 566 -3.02 20.50 -25.82
CA PRO A 566 -1.68 20.44 -25.21
C PRO A 566 -1.61 20.86 -23.73
N ASN A 567 -2.58 21.63 -23.25
CA ASN A 567 -2.64 22.14 -21.87
C ASN A 567 -3.65 21.40 -20.98
N ALA A 568 -4.37 20.41 -21.52
CA ALA A 568 -5.35 19.64 -20.75
C ALA A 568 -4.65 18.72 -19.73
N PRO A 569 -5.18 18.55 -18.50
CA PRO A 569 -4.68 17.58 -17.54
C PRO A 569 -4.58 16.16 -18.11
N GLU A 570 -5.56 15.76 -18.92
CA GLU A 570 -5.65 14.43 -19.53
C GLU A 570 -4.54 14.19 -20.56
N SER A 571 -3.94 15.25 -21.12
CA SER A 571 -2.77 15.10 -21.99
C SER A 571 -1.54 14.63 -21.23
N VAL A 572 -1.45 14.89 -19.93
CA VAL A 572 -0.39 14.33 -19.07
C VAL A 572 -0.61 12.82 -18.91
N ASN A 573 -1.84 12.37 -18.67
CA ASN A 573 -2.15 10.95 -18.59
C ASN A 573 -1.92 10.24 -19.94
N ALA A 574 -2.37 10.83 -21.05
CA ALA A 574 -2.12 10.29 -22.38
C ALA A 574 -0.62 10.15 -22.66
N ALA A 575 0.20 11.15 -22.28
CA ALA A 575 1.65 11.09 -22.45
C ALA A 575 2.29 9.99 -21.59
N ARG A 576 1.79 9.78 -20.35
CA ARG A 576 2.22 8.67 -19.48
C ARG A 576 1.94 7.31 -20.12
N LEU A 577 0.74 7.12 -20.69
CA LEU A 577 0.35 5.88 -21.38
C LEU A 577 1.22 5.62 -22.60
N ILE A 578 1.54 6.65 -23.39
CA ILE A 578 2.46 6.54 -24.52
C ILE A 578 3.88 6.17 -24.04
N ALA A 579 4.36 6.80 -22.96
CA ALA A 579 5.69 6.53 -22.41
C ALA A 579 5.87 5.08 -21.91
N ALA A 580 4.78 4.43 -21.49
CA ALA A 580 4.79 3.02 -21.11
C ALA A 580 5.21 2.11 -22.28
N ASN A 581 4.88 2.47 -23.53
CA ASN A 581 5.39 1.85 -24.74
C ASN A 581 6.56 2.66 -25.32
N ARG A 582 7.74 2.52 -24.71
CA ARG A 582 8.95 3.28 -25.06
C ARG A 582 9.26 3.25 -26.56
N ASP A 583 9.19 2.09 -27.20
CA ASP A 583 9.47 1.95 -28.64
C ASP A 583 8.42 2.65 -29.50
N GLY A 584 7.15 2.58 -29.11
CA GLY A 584 6.06 3.35 -29.72
C GLY A 584 6.30 4.85 -29.64
N ALA A 585 6.61 5.35 -28.44
CA ALA A 585 6.87 6.77 -28.21
C ALA A 585 8.07 7.29 -29.03
N LEU A 586 9.16 6.53 -29.09
CA LEU A 586 10.35 6.88 -29.85
C LEU A 586 10.11 6.88 -31.36
N ARG A 587 9.35 5.90 -31.87
CA ARG A 587 8.94 5.89 -33.29
C ARG A 587 8.12 7.11 -33.64
N PHE A 588 7.13 7.47 -32.83
CA PHE A 588 6.36 8.67 -33.09
C PHE A 588 7.21 9.94 -33.07
N LEU A 589 8.02 10.15 -32.02
CA LEU A 589 8.86 11.35 -31.92
C LEU A 589 9.81 11.51 -33.13
N LYS A 590 10.28 10.39 -33.67
CA LYS A 590 11.10 10.35 -34.89
C LYS A 590 10.33 10.79 -36.14
N ASP A 591 9.07 10.35 -36.29
CA ASP A 591 8.28 10.55 -37.51
C ASP A 591 7.37 11.80 -37.45
N ALA A 592 7.14 12.36 -36.26
CA ALA A 592 6.25 13.50 -36.02
C ALA A 592 6.82 14.83 -36.55
N ASP A 593 5.93 15.74 -36.97
CA ASP A 593 6.30 17.13 -37.24
C ASP A 593 6.72 17.86 -35.94
N ALA A 594 7.37 19.03 -36.06
CA ALA A 594 7.93 19.74 -34.92
C ALA A 594 6.86 20.20 -33.89
N LYS A 595 5.64 20.53 -34.34
CA LYS A 595 4.55 20.95 -33.45
C LYS A 595 4.09 19.77 -32.60
N SER A 596 3.83 18.63 -33.24
CA SER A 596 3.38 17.40 -32.60
C SER A 596 4.44 16.82 -31.64
N ALA A 597 5.71 16.84 -32.03
CA ALA A 597 6.82 16.43 -31.17
C ALA A 597 6.92 17.31 -29.90
N LYS A 598 6.89 18.64 -30.05
CA LYS A 598 6.95 19.57 -28.90
C LYS A 598 5.75 19.40 -27.96
N ALA A 599 4.55 19.17 -28.48
CA ALA A 599 3.36 18.93 -27.66
C ALA A 599 3.53 17.67 -26.78
N LEU A 600 3.98 16.55 -27.36
CA LEU A 600 4.24 15.33 -26.61
C LEU A 600 5.37 15.51 -25.58
N ILE A 601 6.50 16.12 -25.97
CA ILE A 601 7.63 16.35 -25.05
C ILE A 601 7.21 17.23 -23.86
N ALA A 602 6.47 18.30 -24.10
CA ALA A 602 5.96 19.15 -23.04
C ALA A 602 5.00 18.41 -22.10
N ALA A 603 4.20 17.48 -22.62
CA ALA A 603 3.33 16.63 -21.82
C ALA A 603 4.15 15.59 -21.01
N LEU A 604 5.15 14.94 -21.62
CA LEU A 604 6.08 14.02 -20.95
C LEU A 604 6.87 14.68 -19.82
N GLY A 605 7.31 15.93 -20.00
CA GLY A 605 7.95 16.71 -18.94
C GLY A 605 7.05 16.87 -17.71
N ARG A 606 5.76 17.13 -17.93
CA ARG A 606 4.75 17.22 -16.86
C ARG A 606 4.43 15.88 -16.19
N VAL A 607 4.64 14.75 -16.88
CA VAL A 607 4.53 13.41 -16.25
C VAL A 607 5.59 13.20 -15.19
N SER A 608 6.83 13.63 -15.47
CA SER A 608 7.96 13.64 -14.52
C SER A 608 8.33 12.26 -13.91
N ASP A 609 8.00 11.15 -14.57
CA ASP A 609 8.37 9.79 -14.13
C ASP A 609 9.57 9.19 -14.91
N ARG A 610 10.06 8.03 -14.43
CA ARG A 610 11.22 7.33 -15.02
C ARG A 610 11.04 6.98 -16.50
N ALA A 611 9.85 6.52 -16.89
CA ALA A 611 9.59 6.10 -18.25
C ALA A 611 9.58 7.30 -19.21
N ALA A 612 8.92 8.38 -18.83
CA ALA A 612 8.89 9.63 -19.59
C ALA A 612 10.28 10.25 -19.72
N VAL A 613 11.06 10.29 -18.63
CA VAL A 613 12.45 10.76 -18.65
C VAL A 613 13.32 9.90 -19.57
N ALA A 614 13.16 8.57 -19.55
CA ALA A 614 13.91 7.66 -20.41
C ALA A 614 13.61 7.88 -21.90
N VAL A 615 12.33 8.09 -22.27
CA VAL A 615 11.93 8.42 -23.65
C VAL A 615 12.57 9.73 -24.10
N MET A 616 12.46 10.80 -23.30
CA MET A 616 13.02 12.12 -23.63
C MET A 616 14.56 12.09 -23.73
N ASN A 617 15.23 11.49 -22.75
CA ASN A 617 16.69 11.35 -22.71
C ASN A 617 17.22 10.56 -23.92
N GLN A 618 16.55 9.48 -24.31
CA GLN A 618 16.95 8.71 -25.49
C GLN A 618 16.66 9.45 -26.80
N HIS A 619 15.55 10.18 -26.89
CA HIS A 619 15.17 10.89 -28.11
C HIS A 619 16.01 12.15 -28.38
N PHE A 620 16.59 12.76 -27.34
CA PHE A 620 17.44 13.95 -27.48
C PHE A 620 18.59 13.78 -28.49
N TRP A 621 19.22 12.61 -28.50
CA TRP A 621 20.40 12.32 -29.34
C TRP A 621 20.08 12.17 -30.84
N PRO A 622 19.09 11.37 -31.27
CA PRO A 622 18.73 11.24 -32.69
C PRO A 622 17.96 12.44 -33.26
N GLU A 623 17.31 13.26 -32.42
CA GLU A 623 16.60 14.47 -32.87
C GLU A 623 17.58 15.46 -33.50
N LYS A 624 17.25 16.07 -34.64
CA LYS A 624 18.12 17.05 -35.34
C LYS A 624 17.60 18.47 -35.26
N ARG A 625 16.31 18.65 -34.97
CA ARG A 625 15.64 19.94 -34.88
C ARG A 625 16.01 20.61 -33.56
N GLU A 626 16.69 21.76 -33.65
CA GLU A 626 17.18 22.44 -32.47
C GLU A 626 16.04 22.90 -31.55
N ASP A 627 14.95 23.43 -32.12
CA ASP A 627 13.79 23.89 -31.35
C ASP A 627 13.12 22.77 -30.54
N VAL A 628 13.12 21.53 -31.06
CA VAL A 628 12.64 20.35 -30.33
C VAL A 628 13.61 19.95 -29.21
N ARG A 629 14.93 19.98 -29.47
CA ARG A 629 15.96 19.73 -28.44
C ARG A 629 15.90 20.73 -27.29
N ARG A 630 15.57 22.00 -27.57
CA ARG A 630 15.35 23.03 -26.55
C ARG A 630 14.19 22.63 -25.62
N VAL A 631 13.06 22.22 -26.17
CA VAL A 631 11.90 21.79 -25.38
C VAL A 631 12.20 20.52 -24.57
N LEU A 632 13.03 19.60 -25.09
CA LEU A 632 13.49 18.42 -24.34
C LEU A 632 14.28 18.77 -23.08
N ILE A 633 15.17 19.77 -23.16
CA ILE A 633 15.96 20.22 -22.01
C ILE A 633 15.04 20.83 -20.95
N ASP A 634 14.13 21.71 -21.38
CA ASP A 634 13.17 22.35 -20.46
C ASP A 634 12.26 21.30 -19.80
N ALA A 635 11.78 20.31 -20.57
CA ALA A 635 10.93 19.24 -20.08
C ALA A 635 11.66 18.27 -19.12
N LEU A 636 12.92 17.92 -19.40
CA LEU A 636 13.75 17.10 -18.52
C LEU A 636 14.05 17.81 -17.20
N ALA A 637 14.26 19.13 -17.22
CA ALA A 637 14.55 19.90 -16.02
C ALA A 637 13.37 20.03 -15.04
N LEU A 638 12.15 19.70 -15.46
CA LEU A 638 10.95 19.71 -14.60
C LEU A 638 10.98 18.60 -13.53
N SER A 639 11.76 17.54 -13.71
CA SER A 639 11.90 16.45 -12.74
C SER A 639 13.32 16.34 -12.21
N GLY A 640 13.46 15.90 -10.96
CA GLY A 640 14.80 15.70 -10.36
C GLY A 640 15.63 14.66 -11.11
N GLU A 641 14.99 13.61 -11.64
CA GLU A 641 15.68 12.57 -12.42
C GLU A 641 16.12 13.07 -13.80
N GLY A 642 15.26 13.80 -14.50
CA GLY A 642 15.61 14.40 -15.79
C GLY A 642 16.70 15.46 -15.64
N GLY A 643 16.63 16.30 -14.61
CA GLY A 643 17.69 17.28 -14.35
C GLY A 643 19.03 16.64 -13.97
N ARG A 644 19.03 15.52 -13.22
CA ARG A 644 20.25 14.72 -12.98
C ARG A 644 20.81 14.14 -14.28
N ALA A 645 19.97 13.75 -15.23
CA ALA A 645 20.42 13.30 -16.55
C ALA A 645 21.13 14.43 -17.31
N ILE A 646 20.61 15.66 -17.26
CA ILE A 646 21.25 16.84 -17.86
C ILE A 646 22.62 17.11 -17.21
N LEU A 647 22.72 17.07 -15.88
CA LEU A 647 24.01 17.24 -15.18
C LEU A 647 24.99 16.14 -15.52
N LYS A 648 24.53 14.89 -15.64
CA LYS A 648 25.36 13.78 -16.12
C LYS A 648 25.88 14.02 -17.54
N TRP A 649 25.05 14.54 -18.46
CA TRP A 649 25.51 14.90 -19.80
C TRP A 649 26.61 15.97 -19.76
N GLN A 650 26.50 16.94 -18.85
CA GLN A 650 27.55 17.94 -18.64
C GLN A 650 28.83 17.32 -18.07
N SER A 651 28.74 16.53 -17.00
CA SER A 651 29.92 15.93 -16.35
C SER A 651 30.68 14.99 -17.29
N GLU A 652 29.97 14.34 -18.21
CA GLU A 652 30.55 13.48 -19.25
C GLU A 652 31.02 14.26 -20.50
N GLY A 653 30.84 15.59 -20.55
CA GLY A 653 31.21 16.43 -21.69
C GLY A 653 30.34 16.23 -22.94
N LYS A 654 29.18 15.59 -22.81
CA LYS A 654 28.27 15.25 -23.92
C LYS A 654 27.22 16.32 -24.21
N LEU A 655 26.94 17.23 -23.27
CA LEU A 655 25.98 18.31 -23.46
C LEU A 655 26.48 19.30 -24.54
N PRO A 656 25.79 19.46 -25.69
CA PRO A 656 26.28 20.32 -26.75
C PRO A 656 26.41 21.78 -26.31
N PRO A 657 27.48 22.51 -26.71
CA PRO A 657 27.77 23.86 -26.22
C PRO A 657 26.60 24.85 -26.37
N GLN A 658 25.86 24.80 -27.48
CA GLN A 658 24.74 25.71 -27.76
C GLN A 658 23.52 25.52 -26.85
N PHE A 659 23.51 24.47 -26.02
CA PHE A 659 22.44 24.16 -25.08
C PHE A 659 22.85 24.34 -23.62
N LYS A 660 24.12 24.65 -23.32
CA LYS A 660 24.60 24.79 -21.94
C LYS A 660 23.89 25.91 -21.18
N ASP A 661 23.72 27.06 -21.81
CA ASP A 661 23.04 28.21 -21.19
C ASP A 661 21.56 27.91 -20.91
N GLN A 662 20.91 27.19 -21.83
CA GLN A 662 19.53 26.77 -21.64
C GLN A 662 19.40 25.73 -20.53
N ALA A 663 20.30 24.74 -20.48
CA ALA A 663 20.34 23.74 -19.42
C ALA A 663 20.59 24.38 -18.05
N ALA A 664 21.54 25.32 -17.96
CA ALA A 664 21.80 26.09 -16.76
C ALA A 664 20.55 26.87 -16.31
N LEU A 665 19.88 27.55 -17.25
CA LEU A 665 18.65 28.29 -16.98
C LEU A 665 17.50 27.38 -16.53
N ALA A 666 17.30 26.25 -17.20
CA ALA A 666 16.24 25.30 -16.88
C ALA A 666 16.47 24.67 -15.49
N LEU A 667 17.69 24.22 -15.19
CA LEU A 667 18.04 23.62 -13.91
C LEU A 667 18.00 24.63 -12.74
N SER A 668 18.32 25.90 -12.99
CA SER A 668 18.22 26.95 -11.97
C SER A 668 16.79 27.17 -11.46
N ARG A 669 15.79 26.79 -12.25
CA ARG A 669 14.36 26.86 -11.94
C ARG A 669 13.81 25.56 -11.35
N SER A 670 14.64 24.53 -11.19
CA SER A 670 14.21 23.26 -10.60
C SER A 670 13.69 23.48 -9.18
N THR A 671 12.70 22.69 -8.74
CA THR A 671 12.21 22.72 -7.35
C THR A 671 13.12 21.93 -6.40
N ASP A 672 13.99 21.05 -6.91
CA ASP A 672 14.97 20.27 -6.13
C ASP A 672 16.19 21.15 -5.76
N ALA A 673 16.35 21.43 -4.47
CA ALA A 673 17.43 22.29 -3.97
C ALA A 673 18.82 21.68 -4.21
N GLY A 674 18.99 20.37 -4.04
CA GLY A 674 20.26 19.70 -4.29
C GLY A 674 20.65 19.75 -5.77
N LEU A 675 19.66 19.62 -6.65
CA LEU A 675 19.85 19.75 -8.10
C LEU A 675 20.25 21.17 -8.50
N ARG A 676 19.59 22.20 -7.95
CA ARG A 676 19.97 23.61 -8.17
C ARG A 676 21.39 23.89 -7.71
N ASP A 677 21.76 23.40 -6.53
CA ASP A 677 23.09 23.62 -5.95
C ASP A 677 24.19 22.94 -6.78
N GLN A 678 23.95 21.72 -7.27
CA GLN A 678 24.88 21.03 -8.16
C GLN A 678 24.97 21.74 -9.52
N ALA A 679 23.85 22.14 -10.10
CA ALA A 679 23.82 22.88 -11.35
C ALA A 679 24.58 24.21 -11.25
N SER A 680 24.47 24.93 -10.14
CA SER A 680 25.22 26.18 -9.93
C SER A 680 26.75 26.00 -10.00
N ARG A 681 27.26 24.80 -9.72
CA ARG A 681 28.70 24.47 -9.73
C ARG A 681 29.16 23.94 -11.09
N GLU A 682 28.38 23.06 -11.71
CA GLU A 682 28.78 22.31 -12.92
C GLU A 682 28.27 22.93 -14.23
N LEU A 683 27.15 23.65 -14.16
CA LEU A 683 26.49 24.41 -15.22
C LEU A 683 26.12 25.80 -14.67
N PRO A 684 27.11 26.60 -14.22
CA PRO A 684 26.81 27.93 -13.73
C PRO A 684 26.10 28.69 -14.84
N LEU A 685 25.06 29.44 -14.48
CA LEU A 685 24.52 30.45 -15.39
C LEU A 685 25.69 31.32 -15.86
N PRO A 686 25.73 31.78 -17.12
CA PRO A 686 26.74 32.74 -17.61
C PRO A 686 26.88 34.00 -16.70
N ALA A 687 25.86 34.21 -15.88
CA ALA A 687 25.64 35.18 -14.83
C ALA A 687 26.24 34.89 -13.44
N ALA A 688 26.48 33.63 -13.09
CA ALA A 688 26.74 33.17 -11.72
C ALA A 688 28.16 33.45 -11.23
N GLN A 689 29.08 33.83 -12.13
CA GLN A 689 30.36 34.45 -11.74
C GLN A 689 30.21 35.92 -11.28
N GLY A 690 29.00 36.49 -11.37
CA GLY A 690 28.76 37.93 -11.30
C GLY A 690 28.20 38.50 -10.01
N LEU A 691 27.55 37.77 -9.09
CA LEU A 691 27.01 38.41 -7.86
C LEU A 691 28.13 38.92 -6.93
N ALA A 692 29.26 38.22 -6.87
CA ALA A 692 30.45 38.66 -6.15
C ALA A 692 31.16 39.86 -6.81
N ASN A 693 30.93 40.08 -8.10
CA ASN A 693 31.55 41.14 -8.93
C ASN A 693 30.54 42.19 -9.42
N PHE A 694 29.29 42.14 -8.97
CA PHE A 694 28.26 43.10 -9.37
C PHE A 694 28.53 44.41 -8.62
N PRO A 695 28.50 45.58 -9.29
CA PRO A 695 28.69 46.84 -8.61
C PRO A 695 27.68 46.99 -7.47
N LYS A 696 28.11 47.53 -6.33
CA LYS A 696 27.21 47.84 -5.22
C LYS A 696 26.12 48.80 -5.70
N LEU A 697 24.97 48.80 -5.02
CA LEU A 697 23.81 49.63 -5.40
C LEU A 697 24.17 51.11 -5.73
N PRO A 698 25.05 51.82 -4.98
CA PRO A 698 25.43 53.19 -5.33
C PRO A 698 26.17 53.34 -6.67
N GLU A 699 26.89 52.30 -7.13
CA GLU A 699 27.56 52.29 -8.44
C GLU A 699 26.56 51.98 -9.56
N LEU A 700 25.61 51.08 -9.33
CA LEU A 700 24.54 50.79 -10.28
C LEU A 700 23.64 52.00 -10.53
N MET A 701 23.35 52.78 -9.49
CA MET A 701 22.55 54.00 -9.60
C MET A 701 23.24 55.11 -10.41
N LYS A 702 24.56 55.04 -10.63
CA LYS A 702 25.29 55.98 -11.51
C LYS A 702 25.17 55.61 -12.99
N LEU A 703 24.78 54.36 -13.30
CA LEU A 703 24.61 53.92 -14.68
C LEU A 703 23.35 54.54 -15.29
N LYS A 704 23.51 55.14 -16.47
CA LYS A 704 22.38 55.67 -17.24
C LYS A 704 21.79 54.52 -18.08
N GLY A 705 20.60 54.06 -17.70
CA GLY A 705 19.89 53.00 -18.42
C GLY A 705 19.18 53.50 -19.69
N ASP A 706 19.10 52.63 -20.69
CA ASP A 706 18.36 52.81 -21.95
C ASP A 706 17.06 52.01 -21.94
N ALA A 707 15.93 52.71 -21.74
CA ALA A 707 14.61 52.10 -21.68
C ALA A 707 14.21 51.37 -22.98
N ALA A 708 14.78 51.74 -24.15
CA ALA A 708 14.48 51.05 -25.40
C ALA A 708 15.03 49.61 -25.44
N LYS A 709 16.08 49.34 -24.65
CA LYS A 709 16.72 48.01 -24.55
C LYS A 709 16.19 47.17 -23.40
N GLY A 710 15.58 47.80 -22.39
CA GLY A 710 15.19 47.12 -21.16
C GLY A 710 14.14 46.02 -21.34
N GLN A 711 13.24 46.11 -22.32
CA GLN A 711 12.29 45.02 -22.62
C GLN A 711 13.01 43.76 -23.12
N THR A 712 14.07 43.91 -23.92
CA THR A 712 14.90 42.78 -24.35
C THR A 712 15.64 42.16 -23.16
N MET A 713 16.15 43.00 -22.25
CA MET A 713 16.79 42.54 -21.02
C MET A 713 15.82 41.76 -20.12
N PHE A 714 14.54 42.17 -20.06
CA PHE A 714 13.48 41.45 -19.34
C PHE A 714 13.27 40.03 -19.88
N MET A 715 13.34 39.86 -21.20
CA MET A 715 13.25 38.54 -21.84
C MET A 715 14.52 37.71 -21.61
N GLN A 716 15.70 38.30 -21.77
CA GLN A 716 17.00 37.62 -21.65
C GLN A 716 17.30 37.18 -20.22
N ALA A 717 16.92 37.98 -19.22
CA ALA A 717 17.00 37.60 -17.80
C ALA A 717 15.98 36.51 -17.41
N GLY A 718 15.04 36.17 -18.31
CA GLY A 718 14.04 35.13 -18.07
C GLY A 718 12.87 35.56 -17.20
N CYS A 719 12.67 36.87 -16.97
CA CYS A 719 11.58 37.39 -16.15
C CYS A 719 10.19 37.00 -16.71
N VAL A 720 10.09 36.81 -18.02
CA VAL A 720 8.87 36.36 -18.74
C VAL A 720 8.37 34.98 -18.31
N ALA A 721 9.21 34.14 -17.70
CA ALA A 721 8.81 32.83 -17.21
C ALA A 721 7.89 32.91 -15.98
N CYS A 722 7.84 34.07 -15.34
CA CYS A 722 7.09 34.28 -14.11
C CYS A 722 6.20 35.54 -14.14
N HIS A 723 6.65 36.64 -14.75
CA HIS A 723 5.99 37.93 -14.61
C HIS A 723 5.18 38.35 -15.84
N ARG A 724 3.97 38.85 -15.59
CA ARG A 724 3.09 39.45 -16.60
C ARG A 724 3.37 40.94 -16.78
N VAL A 725 3.31 41.42 -18.03
CA VAL A 725 3.37 42.86 -18.39
C VAL A 725 2.35 43.15 -19.48
N LYS A 726 1.45 44.11 -19.25
CA LYS A 726 0.37 44.51 -20.18
C LYS A 726 -0.43 43.31 -20.73
N GLY A 727 -0.70 42.31 -19.88
CA GLY A 727 -1.44 41.10 -20.26
C GLY A 727 -0.65 40.03 -21.01
N GLN A 728 0.67 40.21 -21.20
CA GLN A 728 1.54 39.24 -21.87
C GLN A 728 2.40 38.46 -20.85
N PHE A 729 2.83 37.24 -21.22
CA PHE A 729 3.66 36.30 -20.45
C PHE A 729 2.93 35.53 -19.33
N ILE A 730 3.69 34.79 -18.50
CA ILE A 730 3.17 33.87 -17.48
C ILE A 730 2.69 34.65 -16.25
N ASP A 731 1.58 34.19 -15.65
CA ASP A 731 0.97 34.75 -14.45
C ASP A 731 1.35 33.93 -13.21
N PHE A 732 2.60 34.07 -12.74
CA PHE A 732 3.11 33.38 -11.55
C PHE A 732 3.77 34.34 -10.53
N GLY A 733 4.53 35.33 -10.99
CA GLY A 733 5.05 36.41 -10.16
C GLY A 733 4.15 37.65 -10.21
N PRO A 734 4.47 38.69 -9.43
CA PRO A 734 3.78 39.99 -9.48
C PRO A 734 3.59 40.52 -10.91
N ASP A 735 2.41 41.09 -11.18
CA ASP A 735 2.17 41.83 -12.41
C ASP A 735 2.97 43.14 -12.40
N LEU A 736 3.87 43.28 -13.37
CA LEU A 736 4.84 44.38 -13.43
C LEU A 736 4.37 45.55 -14.31
N THR A 737 3.12 45.52 -14.80
CA THR A 737 2.57 46.54 -15.71
C THR A 737 2.66 47.97 -15.18
N GLN A 738 2.61 48.15 -13.85
CA GLN A 738 2.69 49.45 -13.17
C GLN A 738 3.85 49.54 -12.18
N ILE A 739 4.87 48.70 -12.34
CA ILE A 739 5.92 48.56 -11.32
C ILE A 739 6.73 49.85 -11.13
N GLY A 740 6.92 50.65 -12.18
CA GLY A 740 7.62 51.94 -12.13
C GLY A 740 6.86 53.07 -11.44
N ALA A 741 5.57 52.85 -11.13
CA ALA A 741 4.79 53.71 -10.25
C ALA A 741 4.82 53.23 -8.78
N LYS A 742 5.16 51.95 -8.54
CA LYS A 742 5.12 51.31 -7.22
C LYS A 742 6.48 51.26 -6.52
N LEU A 743 7.56 51.08 -7.27
CA LEU A 743 8.92 51.00 -6.73
C LEU A 743 9.78 52.12 -7.30
N SER A 744 10.61 52.69 -6.43
CA SER A 744 11.69 53.58 -6.82
C SER A 744 12.79 52.81 -7.54
N GLN A 745 13.68 53.53 -8.22
CA GLN A 745 14.75 52.94 -9.02
C GLN A 745 15.69 52.05 -8.18
N ASP A 746 16.03 52.47 -6.96
CA ASP A 746 16.80 51.70 -5.98
C ASP A 746 16.03 50.47 -5.47
N GLY A 747 14.73 50.60 -5.27
CA GLY A 747 13.83 49.50 -4.92
C GLY A 747 13.79 48.41 -5.99
N LEU A 748 13.76 48.79 -7.27
CA LEU A 748 13.84 47.85 -8.40
C LEU A 748 15.17 47.11 -8.46
N PHE A 749 16.30 47.82 -8.32
CA PHE A 749 17.61 47.17 -8.25
C PHE A 749 17.70 46.18 -7.09
N THR A 750 17.21 46.57 -5.92
CA THR A 750 17.24 45.75 -4.70
C THR A 750 16.39 44.50 -4.86
N ALA A 751 15.16 44.62 -5.38
CA ALA A 751 14.25 43.49 -5.58
C ALA A 751 14.81 42.44 -6.56
N ILE A 752 15.54 42.88 -7.60
CA ILE A 752 16.10 41.97 -8.61
C ILE A 752 17.39 41.29 -8.11
N LEU A 753 18.25 42.02 -7.39
CA LEU A 753 19.52 41.49 -6.89
C LEU A 753 19.34 40.65 -5.63
N TYR A 754 18.36 40.97 -4.80
CA TYR A 754 18.11 40.34 -3.51
C TYR A 754 16.63 39.93 -3.38
N PRO A 755 16.15 38.97 -4.19
CA PRO A 755 14.73 38.62 -4.24
C PRO A 755 14.15 38.08 -2.91
N SER A 756 14.99 37.57 -2.01
CA SER A 756 14.59 37.13 -0.66
C SER A 756 14.63 38.25 0.40
N ALA A 757 15.11 39.46 0.08
CA ALA A 757 15.25 40.54 1.07
C ALA A 757 13.91 41.14 1.52
N ALA A 758 12.91 41.13 0.63
CA ALA A 758 11.55 41.54 0.94
C ALA A 758 10.59 40.82 -0.02
N ILE A 759 9.86 39.82 0.49
CA ILE A 759 8.87 39.05 -0.27
C ILE A 759 7.49 39.68 -0.03
N GLU A 760 6.76 39.99 -1.08
CA GLU A 760 5.38 40.51 -0.96
C GLU A 760 4.47 39.41 -0.39
N HIS A 761 3.57 39.79 0.52
CA HIS A 761 2.81 38.85 1.34
C HIS A 761 1.96 37.86 0.52
N SER A 762 1.43 38.30 -0.62
CA SER A 762 0.60 37.50 -1.52
C SER A 762 1.43 36.51 -2.37
N TYR A 763 2.76 36.64 -2.38
CA TYR A 763 3.69 35.77 -3.13
C TYR A 763 4.63 34.97 -2.23
N VAL A 764 4.35 34.89 -0.91
CA VAL A 764 5.09 34.02 0.01
C VAL A 764 4.95 32.57 -0.47
N GLY A 765 6.10 31.94 -0.71
CA GLY A 765 6.15 30.57 -1.19
C GLY A 765 5.73 29.58 -0.11
N LEU A 766 5.01 28.55 -0.53
CA LEU A 766 4.41 27.56 0.32
C LEU A 766 4.68 26.17 -0.25
N THR A 767 5.21 25.31 0.60
CA THR A 767 5.29 23.86 0.38
C THR A 767 4.10 23.23 1.07
N VAL A 768 3.17 22.68 0.29
CA VAL A 768 2.02 21.91 0.77
C VAL A 768 2.24 20.46 0.45
N THR A 769 2.42 19.67 1.50
CA THR A 769 2.42 18.23 1.42
C THR A 769 1.02 17.75 1.79
N THR A 770 0.39 17.01 0.89
CA THR A 770 -0.91 16.37 1.13
C THR A 770 -0.76 15.05 1.88
N LYS A 771 -1.86 14.55 2.44
CA LYS A 771 -1.97 13.26 3.14
C LYS A 771 -1.74 12.09 2.19
N ASP A 772 -2.03 12.25 0.89
CA ASP A 772 -1.68 11.29 -0.17
C ASP A 772 -0.20 11.39 -0.61
N GLY A 773 0.51 12.44 -0.20
CA GLY A 773 1.95 12.57 -0.40
C GLY A 773 2.43 13.41 -1.55
N GLN A 774 1.51 14.00 -2.33
CA GLN A 774 1.85 15.05 -3.26
C GLN A 774 2.50 16.23 -2.53
N THR A 775 3.64 16.72 -3.04
CA THR A 775 4.23 17.97 -2.57
C THR A 775 4.03 19.02 -3.64
N VAL A 776 3.20 20.01 -3.32
CA VAL A 776 2.91 21.15 -4.17
C VAL A 776 3.71 22.34 -3.64
N VAL A 777 4.51 22.96 -4.51
CA VAL A 777 5.26 24.17 -4.17
C VAL A 777 4.72 25.32 -5.03
N GLY A 778 4.25 26.38 -4.37
CA GLY A 778 3.59 27.51 -5.03
C GLY A 778 3.26 28.62 -4.04
N TYR A 779 2.42 29.56 -4.40
CA TYR A 779 1.88 30.56 -3.47
C TYR A 779 0.35 30.52 -3.45
N VAL A 780 -0.25 31.08 -2.40
CA VAL A 780 -1.69 31.00 -2.16
C VAL A 780 -2.44 31.96 -3.10
N VAL A 781 -3.34 31.43 -3.92
CA VAL A 781 -4.25 32.23 -4.77
C VAL A 781 -5.58 32.48 -4.06
N SER A 782 -6.10 31.45 -3.40
CA SER A 782 -7.34 31.51 -2.65
C SER A 782 -7.31 30.47 -1.55
N GLU A 783 -7.81 30.83 -0.38
CA GLU A 783 -7.94 29.92 0.75
C GLU A 783 -9.35 30.07 1.34
N THR A 784 -10.11 28.97 1.39
CA THR A 784 -11.42 28.88 2.04
C THR A 784 -11.33 27.98 3.27
N ASP A 785 -12.43 27.75 3.99
CA ASP A 785 -12.44 26.82 5.14
C ASP A 785 -12.18 25.37 4.73
N ALA A 786 -12.51 24.99 3.49
CA ALA A 786 -12.41 23.62 3.00
C ALA A 786 -11.23 23.39 2.04
N GLU A 787 -10.77 24.42 1.33
CA GLU A 787 -9.86 24.27 0.19
C GLU A 787 -8.77 25.34 0.18
N LEU A 788 -7.61 24.95 -0.34
CA LEU A 788 -6.43 25.78 -0.54
C LEU A 788 -6.01 25.68 -2.00
N THR A 789 -6.10 26.78 -2.74
CA THR A 789 -5.65 26.84 -4.14
C THR A 789 -4.28 27.48 -4.20
N LEU A 790 -3.32 26.76 -4.78
CA LEU A 790 -1.94 27.20 -4.97
C LEU A 790 -1.66 27.42 -6.44
N ARG A 791 -0.90 28.48 -6.74
CA ARG A 791 -0.32 28.66 -8.07
C ARG A 791 1.12 28.20 -8.09
N MET A 792 1.43 27.30 -9.01
CA MET A 792 2.71 26.65 -9.19
C MET A 792 3.53 27.34 -10.28
N ALA A 793 4.85 27.11 -10.27
CA ALA A 793 5.74 27.60 -11.31
C ALA A 793 5.24 27.18 -12.70
N GLY A 794 5.22 28.12 -13.65
CA GLY A 794 4.61 27.93 -14.98
C GLY A 794 3.15 28.38 -15.10
N GLY A 795 2.52 28.87 -14.02
CA GLY A 795 1.21 29.53 -14.04
C GLY A 795 0.00 28.61 -13.84
N ALA A 796 0.22 27.29 -13.73
CA ALA A 796 -0.84 26.34 -13.40
C ALA A 796 -1.28 26.50 -11.94
N SER A 797 -2.59 26.36 -11.67
CA SER A 797 -3.14 26.36 -10.31
C SER A 797 -3.62 24.96 -9.94
N THR A 798 -3.46 24.58 -8.68
CA THR A 798 -3.98 23.32 -8.12
C THR A 798 -4.75 23.61 -6.84
N THR A 799 -5.88 22.92 -6.65
CA THR A 799 -6.70 23.06 -5.45
C THR A 799 -6.54 21.82 -4.59
N VAL A 800 -6.13 22.05 -3.35
CA VAL A 800 -5.91 21.03 -2.34
C VAL A 800 -6.97 21.19 -1.27
N LYS A 801 -7.75 20.14 -1.01
CA LYS A 801 -8.67 20.14 0.12
C LYS A 801 -7.87 20.21 1.42
N LYS A 802 -8.19 21.14 2.33
CA LYS A 802 -7.48 21.31 3.61
C LYS A 802 -7.49 20.04 4.46
N VAL A 803 -8.59 19.29 4.39
CA VAL A 803 -8.70 17.96 5.03
C VAL A 803 -7.65 16.97 4.53
N ASN A 804 -7.10 17.18 3.34
CA ASN A 804 -6.05 16.38 2.72
C ASN A 804 -4.67 17.03 2.86
N ILE A 805 -4.50 18.15 3.56
CA ILE A 805 -3.17 18.73 3.82
C ILE A 805 -2.57 18.02 5.03
N LEU A 806 -1.39 17.45 4.84
CA LEU A 806 -0.58 16.84 5.90
C LEU A 806 0.35 17.88 6.51
N LYS A 807 0.98 18.70 5.67
CA LYS A 807 1.98 19.68 6.08
C LYS A 807 1.89 20.91 5.19
N LYS A 808 1.93 22.09 5.78
CA LYS A 808 1.97 23.39 5.11
C LYS A 808 3.16 24.15 5.68
N GLU A 809 4.17 24.44 4.87
CA GLU A 809 5.39 25.12 5.28
C GLU A 809 5.69 26.30 4.37
N GLU A 810 5.95 27.45 4.96
CA GLU A 810 6.42 28.62 4.21
C GLU A 810 7.90 28.43 3.83
N LEU A 811 8.23 28.81 2.60
CA LEU A 811 9.61 28.82 2.12
C LEU A 811 10.39 29.97 2.76
N LYS A 812 11.64 29.70 3.14
CA LYS A 812 12.55 30.70 3.70
C LYS A 812 13.10 31.66 2.63
N ASP A 813 13.19 31.18 1.39
CA ASP A 813 13.71 31.90 0.24
C ASP A 813 12.60 32.22 -0.75
N SER A 814 12.80 33.29 -1.53
CA SER A 814 11.87 33.69 -2.58
C SER A 814 11.70 32.62 -3.65
N LEU A 815 10.49 32.53 -4.22
CA LEU A 815 10.23 31.75 -5.43
C LEU A 815 10.94 32.33 -6.67
N MET A 816 11.38 33.59 -6.61
CA MET A 816 12.24 34.20 -7.63
C MET A 816 13.71 33.79 -7.38
N PRO A 817 14.36 33.08 -8.33
CA PRO A 817 15.74 32.65 -8.17
C PRO A 817 16.72 33.83 -8.03
N PRO A 818 17.72 33.76 -7.13
CA PRO A 818 18.80 34.74 -7.10
C PRO A 818 19.68 34.64 -8.35
N GLY A 819 20.36 35.73 -8.71
CA GLY A 819 21.37 35.72 -9.78
C GLY A 819 20.87 35.94 -11.20
N LEU A 820 19.56 36.15 -11.42
CA LEU A 820 18.97 36.44 -12.73
C LEU A 820 19.60 37.68 -13.41
N ALA A 821 19.94 38.70 -12.63
CA ALA A 821 20.59 39.92 -13.12
C ALA A 821 21.94 39.68 -13.81
N GLY A 822 22.66 38.62 -13.45
CA GLY A 822 23.95 38.36 -14.09
C GLY A 822 23.83 37.97 -15.56
N ALA A 823 22.64 37.53 -16.02
CA ALA A 823 22.44 37.15 -17.43
C ALA A 823 22.45 38.36 -18.37
N ILE A 824 22.22 39.56 -17.81
CA ILE A 824 22.14 40.83 -18.55
C ILE A 824 23.26 41.82 -18.14
N GLY A 825 24.04 41.49 -17.11
CA GLY A 825 25.14 42.32 -16.61
C GLY A 825 24.71 43.67 -16.00
N PRO A 826 25.64 44.49 -15.47
CA PRO A 826 25.30 45.73 -14.77
C PRO A 826 24.59 46.77 -15.64
N GLN A 827 25.06 46.96 -16.88
CA GLN A 827 24.41 47.89 -17.82
C GLN A 827 23.04 47.37 -18.27
N GLY A 828 22.90 46.07 -18.56
CA GLY A 828 21.61 45.49 -18.91
C GLY A 828 20.61 45.55 -17.76
N LEU A 829 21.06 45.42 -16.51
CA LEU A 829 20.21 45.66 -15.34
C LEU A 829 19.78 47.14 -15.25
N ALA A 830 20.67 48.09 -15.52
CA ALA A 830 20.31 49.50 -15.58
C ALA A 830 19.30 49.81 -16.70
N ASP A 831 19.47 49.20 -17.88
CA ASP A 831 18.54 49.30 -19.02
C ASP A 831 17.17 48.69 -18.68
N LEU A 832 17.16 47.50 -18.04
CA LEU A 832 15.96 46.84 -17.54
C LEU A 832 15.21 47.73 -16.53
N VAL A 833 15.91 48.25 -15.52
CA VAL A 833 15.32 49.13 -14.52
C VAL A 833 14.80 50.42 -15.17
N ALA A 834 15.54 51.03 -16.11
CA ALA A 834 15.09 52.22 -16.84
C ALA A 834 13.79 51.95 -17.61
N TRP A 835 13.64 50.80 -18.24
CA TRP A 835 12.38 50.39 -18.89
C TRP A 835 11.26 50.13 -17.88
N MET A 836 11.53 49.39 -16.81
CA MET A 836 10.54 49.13 -15.75
C MET A 836 10.02 50.43 -15.11
N MET A 837 10.87 51.48 -15.02
CA MET A 837 10.46 52.81 -14.56
C MET A 837 9.47 53.52 -15.50
N THR A 838 9.40 53.12 -16.78
CA THR A 838 8.40 53.60 -17.75
C THR A 838 7.06 52.88 -17.65
N LEU A 839 7.00 51.73 -16.95
CA LEU A 839 5.78 50.95 -16.72
C LEU A 839 4.98 51.58 -15.58
N ARG A 840 4.06 52.49 -15.90
CA ARG A 840 3.24 53.25 -14.95
C ARG A 840 1.77 53.14 -15.27
#